data_AF-A0A9N9WLZ4-F1
#
_entry.id   AF-A0A9N9WLZ4-F1
#
_cell.length_a   1.000
_cell.length_b   1.000
_cell.length_c   1.000
_cell.angle_alpha   90.00
_cell.angle_beta   90.00
_cell.angle_gamma   90.00
#
_symmetry.space_group_name_H-M   'P 1'
#
loop_
_entity.id
_entity.type
_entity.pdbx_description
1 polymer ?
#
loop_
_entity_poly.entity_id
_entity_poly.type
_entity_poly.pdbx_seq_one_letter_code
_entity_poly.pdbx_strand_id
1 'polypeptide(L)'
;MPVTTRSKRKTVDMGELEVIPKKKYIKLVDITNKKDKSQIKHDKSQITSQKSDSVLYTLKPMFSDVSDVKPTSTSRLSAVSNRIQEFPTTSSQTNIEEALKIMKRVKAALKKGYSNVAERLQLDVVPDCLFDISKCHQNHNSEKLPRKAPIENSFVTKLYLTEERHFQFCHHVRRNIVASKLNPGSDVCLSIIQEIMKFKSKDAQYSTNFVLSELHNIFITILNTFPPCHIQDSYLRLFTSQIKIEGLPEKKQILSTVFDLIHDLIYINDNAKLDESIKIDFNKNFYMWDLEHSENTSFSKLSRNDRFHRVFMALDLLVRVLEYDTAMFVTKYPQKFASTINKKQKRPLLCSIIWNQYDSLMAINATVKNIISTFVAMTALKYPVDKIRIISRLLNLITNVINMYEYPEDNIQYPIYKTYTTNLVNEIQKTVESSSYYSMELYINVIENIRSPMIRMLLANQLYSKIIGQTLPISLNTPFKTMLNRDFQKFSKSTKVLEELKKDETYPRFDAKKIAKKCRVTQDDFIKLMMLYSDAVIKNFHLLDVMNEIKRTRQCSTDVEMKHQPTSSEFADFKKRLESIDLNEKVNLRSVDLNAQNFVQIRLTKDNCTFYRNEVKNVQIMIKLIKKCHQRFDSQFDEWARMMDEMQHKI
;
A
#
# COMPACT_ATOMS: atom_id res chain seq x y z
N MET A 1 -38.47 -6.51 -52.83
CA MET A 1 -39.80 -5.93 -52.48
C MET A 1 -40.58 -6.96 -51.68
N PRO A 2 -41.29 -6.59 -50.60
CA PRO A 2 -41.96 -7.54 -49.70
C PRO A 2 -43.42 -7.81 -50.12
N VAL A 3 -43.90 -9.01 -49.78
CA VAL A 3 -45.33 -9.36 -49.86
C VAL A 3 -45.98 -9.12 -48.50
N THR A 4 -47.11 -8.42 -48.48
CA THR A 4 -47.89 -8.11 -47.28
C THR A 4 -49.08 -9.05 -47.12
N THR A 5 -49.30 -9.55 -45.91
CA THR A 5 -50.58 -10.13 -45.47
C THR A 5 -51.09 -9.38 -44.23
N ARG A 6 -52.42 -9.37 -44.04
CA ARG A 6 -53.17 -8.27 -43.40
C ARG A 6 -54.17 -8.81 -42.37
N SER A 7 -54.63 -7.95 -41.46
CA SER A 7 -55.72 -8.15 -40.47
C SER A 7 -55.37 -9.04 -39.26
N LYS A 8 -55.94 -8.81 -38.06
CA LYS A 8 -57.11 -7.98 -37.69
C LYS A 8 -56.95 -7.39 -36.27
N ARG A 9 -57.36 -6.13 -36.06
CA ARG A 9 -57.50 -5.52 -34.71
C ARG A 9 -58.84 -5.89 -34.07
N LYS A 10 -58.89 -5.89 -32.74
CA LYS A 10 -60.07 -5.48 -31.95
C LYS A 10 -59.64 -4.36 -31.00
N THR A 11 -60.53 -3.39 -30.82
CA THR A 11 -60.42 -2.18 -29.98
C THR A 11 -61.62 -2.15 -29.03
N VAL A 12 -61.45 -1.64 -27.81
CA VAL A 12 -62.40 -0.78 -27.06
C VAL A 12 -61.59 -0.14 -25.90
N ASP A 13 -61.50 1.19 -25.94
CA ASP A 13 -61.57 2.24 -24.89
C ASP A 13 -61.09 1.98 -23.44
N MET A 14 -60.22 2.80 -22.83
CA MET A 14 -60.24 4.27 -22.55
C MET A 14 -61.02 4.64 -21.28
N GLY A 15 -60.31 5.26 -20.31
CA GLY A 15 -60.81 5.60 -18.98
C GLY A 15 -59.81 6.43 -18.16
N GLU A 16 -59.60 7.67 -18.62
CA GLU A 16 -59.22 8.91 -17.92
C GLU A 16 -58.08 9.00 -16.86
N LEU A 17 -57.42 10.17 -16.86
CA LEU A 17 -56.43 10.59 -15.87
C LEU A 17 -57.09 11.39 -14.73
N GLU A 18 -56.58 11.24 -13.50
CA GLU A 18 -56.59 12.32 -12.52
C GLU A 18 -55.23 12.49 -11.81
N VAL A 19 -55.02 13.67 -11.22
CA VAL A 19 -53.71 14.29 -11.03
C VAL A 19 -53.63 14.99 -9.66
N ILE A 20 -52.50 14.82 -8.94
CA ILE A 20 -52.05 15.63 -7.76
C ILE A 20 -52.89 15.38 -6.46
N PRO A 21 -52.41 15.61 -5.20
CA PRO A 21 -51.19 16.33 -4.75
C PRO A 21 -50.22 15.59 -3.78
N LYS A 22 -49.04 16.19 -3.61
CA LYS A 22 -48.18 16.04 -2.41
C LYS A 22 -48.71 16.88 -1.23
N LYS A 23 -48.65 16.37 0.01
CA LYS A 23 -48.63 17.21 1.24
C LYS A 23 -47.86 16.55 2.40
N LYS A 24 -47.50 17.38 3.40
CA LYS A 24 -46.60 17.12 4.54
C LYS A 24 -47.31 16.48 5.77
N TYR A 25 -46.51 16.30 6.83
CA TYR A 25 -46.78 16.31 8.30
C TYR A 25 -46.32 14.99 8.98
N ILE A 26 -45.23 14.99 9.77
CA ILE A 26 -45.01 15.43 11.18
C ILE A 26 -45.50 14.40 12.24
N LYS A 27 -44.61 14.15 13.21
CA LYS A 27 -44.72 13.40 14.49
C LYS A 27 -46.15 13.16 15.03
N LEU A 28 -46.39 11.96 15.60
CA LEU A 28 -46.47 11.77 17.06
C LEU A 28 -46.51 10.30 17.51
N VAL A 29 -45.96 10.10 18.71
CA VAL A 29 -46.05 8.99 19.68
C VAL A 29 -47.54 8.82 20.10
N ASP A 30 -48.13 7.73 20.64
CA ASP A 30 -47.64 6.67 21.53
C ASP A 30 -48.70 5.54 21.77
N ILE A 31 -48.35 4.49 22.55
CA ILE A 31 -49.24 3.59 23.35
C ILE A 31 -50.23 2.65 22.57
N THR A 32 -50.06 1.33 22.55
CA THR A 32 -50.35 0.33 23.63
C THR A 32 -49.79 -1.07 23.28
N ASN A 33 -49.84 -2.13 24.12
CA ASN A 33 -49.35 -2.39 25.49
C ASN A 33 -49.63 -3.90 25.82
N LYS A 34 -49.01 -4.46 26.89
CA LYS A 34 -49.15 -5.86 27.42
C LYS A 34 -48.39 -6.91 26.59
N LYS A 35 -47.68 -7.90 27.15
CA LYS A 35 -47.52 -8.41 28.54
C LYS A 35 -46.20 -9.25 28.60
N ASP A 36 -45.59 -9.64 29.73
CA ASP A 36 -45.75 -9.34 31.16
C ASP A 36 -44.38 -9.53 31.88
N LYS A 37 -44.21 -8.89 33.05
CA LYS A 37 -43.42 -9.25 34.28
C LYS A 37 -42.36 -10.38 34.25
N SER A 38 -41.20 -10.30 34.93
CA SER A 38 -40.77 -9.61 36.17
C SER A 38 -39.22 -9.46 36.17
N GLN A 39 -38.48 -8.76 37.04
CA GLN A 39 -38.61 -8.38 38.47
C GLN A 39 -37.66 -7.15 38.71
N ILE A 40 -37.98 -6.21 39.61
CA ILE A 40 -37.11 -5.06 39.97
C ILE A 40 -37.08 -4.88 41.49
N LYS A 41 -35.88 -4.61 42.05
CA LYS A 41 -35.53 -3.85 43.28
C LYS A 41 -33.98 -3.76 43.29
N HIS A 42 -33.29 -2.70 43.72
CA HIS A 42 -33.68 -1.44 44.36
C HIS A 42 -32.73 -0.28 43.95
N ASP A 43 -33.20 0.94 44.23
CA ASP A 43 -32.47 2.18 44.53
C ASP A 43 -31.82 3.08 43.47
N LYS A 44 -32.04 4.39 43.73
CA LYS A 44 -31.61 5.57 42.99
C LYS A 44 -30.49 6.25 43.78
N SER A 45 -29.50 6.81 43.10
CA SER A 45 -28.92 8.10 43.53
C SER A 45 -28.21 8.86 42.40
N GLN A 46 -28.52 10.15 42.36
CA GLN A 46 -27.66 11.27 41.96
C GLN A 46 -26.96 11.26 40.60
N ILE A 47 -27.49 12.09 39.69
CA ILE A 47 -26.73 12.77 38.65
C ILE A 47 -26.13 14.04 39.27
N THR A 48 -24.81 14.16 39.27
CA THR A 48 -24.10 15.44 39.37
C THR A 48 -23.06 15.54 38.27
N SER A 49 -22.91 16.74 37.72
CA SER A 49 -21.95 17.04 36.67
C SER A 49 -20.53 17.16 37.24
N GLN A 50 -19.54 16.59 36.55
CA GLN A 50 -18.16 17.04 36.71
C GLN A 50 -17.29 16.79 35.47
N LYS A 51 -16.22 17.59 35.39
CA LYS A 51 -15.33 17.75 34.25
C LYS A 51 -14.48 16.50 34.03
N SER A 52 -14.20 16.16 32.78
CA SER A 52 -13.23 15.13 32.43
C SER A 52 -11.80 15.69 32.51
N ASP A 53 -11.19 15.58 33.68
CA ASP A 53 -9.76 15.85 33.84
C ASP A 53 -8.90 14.74 33.19
N SER A 54 -7.69 15.15 32.80
CA SER A 54 -6.73 14.30 32.11
C SER A 54 -6.04 13.32 33.05
N VAL A 55 -6.25 12.02 32.86
CA VAL A 55 -5.53 10.97 33.59
C VAL A 55 -4.16 10.73 32.95
N LEU A 56 -3.14 11.31 33.59
CA LEU A 56 -1.73 11.03 33.32
C LEU A 56 -1.40 9.61 33.81
N TYR A 57 -0.94 8.71 32.93
CA TYR A 57 -0.38 7.42 33.37
C TYR A 57 1.08 7.60 33.79
N THR A 58 1.31 7.61 35.11
CA THR A 58 2.65 7.74 35.70
C THR A 58 3.39 6.40 35.65
N LEU A 59 4.34 6.24 34.73
CA LEU A 59 5.27 5.11 34.74
C LEU A 59 6.43 5.41 35.69
N LYS A 60 6.52 4.65 36.80
CA LYS A 60 7.68 4.66 37.70
C LYS A 60 8.92 4.09 36.99
N PRO A 61 10.07 4.78 36.98
CA PRO A 61 11.34 4.14 36.71
C PRO A 61 11.82 3.37 37.96
N MET A 62 12.17 2.09 37.80
CA MET A 62 12.98 1.36 38.77
C MET A 62 14.45 1.43 38.36
N PHE A 63 15.23 2.34 38.95
CA PHE A 63 16.68 2.17 39.08
C PHE A 63 17.15 2.79 40.40
N SER A 64 18.03 2.05 41.08
CA SER A 64 18.53 2.32 42.42
C SER A 64 19.77 3.24 42.43
N ASP A 65 20.04 3.81 43.59
CA ASP A 65 21.11 4.77 43.87
C ASP A 65 22.53 4.26 43.57
N VAL A 66 23.35 5.15 43.00
CA VAL A 66 24.75 5.36 43.42
C VAL A 66 25.00 6.87 43.37
N SER A 67 25.60 7.45 44.42
CA SER A 67 25.70 8.89 44.64
C SER A 67 27.07 9.49 44.33
N ASP A 68 27.10 10.83 44.36
CA ASP A 68 28.25 11.72 44.66
C ASP A 68 29.48 11.76 43.74
N VAL A 69 29.57 12.84 42.93
CA VAL A 69 30.68 13.81 43.01
C VAL A 69 30.13 15.23 42.85
N LYS A 70 30.62 16.17 43.67
CA LYS A 70 30.19 17.59 43.75
C LYS A 70 30.79 18.51 42.66
N PRO A 71 30.19 19.69 42.41
CA PRO A 71 30.59 20.59 41.33
C PRO A 71 31.76 21.52 41.73
N THR A 72 32.42 22.10 40.73
CA THR A 72 33.31 23.26 40.90
C THR A 72 32.98 24.34 39.87
N SER A 73 33.14 25.60 40.27
CA SER A 73 32.50 26.76 39.66
C SER A 73 33.48 27.72 38.96
N THR A 74 32.88 28.79 38.42
CA THR A 74 33.45 30.15 38.30
C THR A 74 34.43 30.48 37.16
N SER A 75 33.88 31.24 36.21
CA SER A 75 34.35 32.55 35.72
C SER A 75 35.74 32.69 35.07
N ARG A 76 35.72 33.22 33.83
CA ARG A 76 36.35 34.51 33.52
C ARG A 76 35.60 35.24 32.40
N LEU A 77 35.13 36.45 32.71
CA LEU A 77 34.51 37.38 31.77
C LEU A 77 35.58 38.22 31.05
N SER A 78 35.24 38.67 29.84
CA SER A 78 35.61 39.94 29.21
C SER A 78 37.06 40.48 29.36
N ALA A 79 37.79 40.53 28.24
CA ALA A 79 38.41 41.75 27.72
C ALA A 79 39.16 41.50 26.40
N VAL A 80 38.58 41.89 25.26
CA VAL A 80 39.17 42.84 24.28
C VAL A 80 37.98 43.37 23.47
N SER A 81 37.81 44.70 23.46
CA SER A 81 36.73 45.38 22.76
C SER A 81 37.17 45.88 21.38
N ASN A 82 36.22 46.00 20.46
CA ASN A 82 36.27 46.87 19.27
C ASN A 82 37.46 46.73 18.31
N ARG A 83 37.31 45.84 17.33
CA ARG A 83 37.70 46.15 15.95
C ARG A 83 36.50 45.93 15.03
N ILE A 84 35.88 47.03 14.59
CA ILE A 84 34.94 47.01 13.48
C ILE A 84 35.77 46.73 12.22
N GLN A 85 35.81 45.48 11.78
CA GLN A 85 36.17 45.15 10.41
C GLN A 85 34.88 45.08 9.61
N GLU A 86 34.81 45.89 8.56
CA GLU A 86 33.73 45.85 7.59
C GLU A 86 33.70 44.46 6.93
N PHE A 87 32.61 43.73 7.11
CA PHE A 87 32.46 42.42 6.49
C PHE A 87 32.35 42.55 4.96
N PRO A 88 33.05 41.72 4.17
CA PRO A 88 32.85 41.67 2.73
C PRO A 88 31.44 41.10 2.43
N THR A 89 30.52 41.99 2.09
CA THR A 89 29.10 41.72 1.82
C THR A 89 28.86 40.81 0.60
N THR A 90 29.88 40.62 -0.23
CA THR A 90 29.88 39.73 -1.41
C THR A 90 29.71 38.24 -1.08
N SER A 91 30.05 37.79 0.13
CA SER A 91 29.88 36.39 0.54
C SER A 91 28.43 35.98 0.82
N SER A 92 27.53 36.95 1.06
CA SER A 92 26.13 36.67 1.40
C SER A 92 25.24 36.45 0.17
N GLN A 93 25.52 37.15 -0.93
CA GLN A 93 24.73 37.10 -2.17
C GLN A 93 24.90 35.76 -2.89
N THR A 94 26.14 35.30 -3.05
CA THR A 94 26.47 34.00 -3.65
C THR A 94 25.82 32.84 -2.90
N ASN A 95 25.80 32.88 -1.56
CA ASN A 95 25.12 31.90 -0.71
C ASN A 95 23.58 31.85 -0.92
N ILE A 96 22.94 32.99 -1.18
CA ILE A 96 21.48 33.07 -1.42
C ILE A 96 21.13 32.52 -2.81
N GLU A 97 21.90 32.88 -3.84
CA GLU A 97 21.71 32.32 -5.19
C GLU A 97 21.93 30.81 -5.23
N GLU A 98 22.98 30.30 -4.57
CA GLU A 98 23.24 28.86 -4.49
C GLU A 98 22.08 28.15 -3.77
N ALA A 99 21.56 28.72 -2.69
CA ALA A 99 20.38 28.19 -2.01
C ALA A 99 19.15 28.13 -2.93
N LEU A 100 18.85 29.21 -3.68
CA LEU A 100 17.75 29.23 -4.66
C LEU A 100 17.94 28.21 -5.79
N LYS A 101 19.17 28.05 -6.30
CA LYS A 101 19.54 27.05 -7.30
C LYS A 101 19.32 25.62 -6.75
N ILE A 102 19.72 25.33 -5.51
CA ILE A 102 19.45 24.03 -4.84
C ILE A 102 17.95 23.80 -4.66
N MET A 103 17.18 24.81 -4.21
CA MET A 103 15.73 24.68 -4.02
C MET A 103 14.99 24.32 -5.31
N LYS A 104 15.37 24.93 -6.45
CA LYS A 104 14.81 24.58 -7.77
C LYS A 104 15.11 23.12 -8.15
N ARG A 105 16.31 22.61 -7.87
CA ARG A 105 16.71 21.21 -8.16
C ARG A 105 16.00 20.19 -7.27
N VAL A 106 15.90 20.46 -5.96
CA VAL A 106 15.09 19.64 -5.02
C VAL A 106 13.64 19.58 -5.51
N LYS A 107 13.05 20.72 -5.90
CA LYS A 107 11.68 20.79 -6.46
C LYS A 107 11.53 19.97 -7.75
N ALA A 108 12.54 19.97 -8.64
CA ALA A 108 12.53 19.19 -9.87
C ALA A 108 12.59 17.67 -9.60
N ALA A 109 13.52 17.21 -8.75
CA ALA A 109 13.65 15.81 -8.35
C ALA A 109 12.35 15.29 -7.68
N LEU A 110 11.77 16.07 -6.76
CA LEU A 110 10.52 15.69 -6.10
C LEU A 110 9.32 15.72 -7.05
N LYS A 111 9.27 16.64 -8.03
CA LYS A 111 8.23 16.62 -9.06
C LYS A 111 8.35 15.35 -9.91
N LYS A 112 9.56 14.95 -10.31
CA LYS A 112 9.83 13.70 -11.03
C LYS A 112 9.37 12.48 -10.23
N GLY A 113 9.82 12.33 -8.97
CA GLY A 113 9.45 11.21 -8.10
C GLY A 113 7.95 11.16 -7.80
N TYR A 114 7.29 12.31 -7.60
CA TYR A 114 5.85 12.39 -7.39
C TYR A 114 5.04 11.97 -8.63
N SER A 115 5.49 12.36 -9.83
CA SER A 115 4.87 12.05 -11.11
C SER A 115 5.16 10.64 -11.62
N ASN A 116 6.19 9.96 -11.10
CA ASN A 116 6.48 8.56 -11.42
C ASN A 116 5.51 7.61 -10.70
N VAL A 117 4.30 7.46 -11.25
CA VAL A 117 3.23 6.65 -10.66
C VAL A 117 3.65 5.18 -10.47
N ALA A 118 4.39 4.61 -11.42
CA ALA A 118 4.83 3.22 -11.36
C ALA A 118 5.78 2.95 -10.19
N GLU A 119 6.77 3.82 -9.99
CA GLU A 119 7.73 3.73 -8.87
C GLU A 119 7.08 4.05 -7.53
N ARG A 120 6.25 5.09 -7.47
CA ARG A 120 5.53 5.53 -6.26
C ARG A 120 4.57 4.45 -5.74
N LEU A 121 3.83 3.80 -6.62
CA LEU A 121 2.98 2.65 -6.29
C LEU A 121 3.77 1.33 -6.21
N GLN A 122 5.08 1.34 -6.51
CA GLN A 122 5.95 0.16 -6.60
C GLN A 122 5.30 -1.00 -7.34
N LEU A 123 4.84 -0.76 -8.56
CA LEU A 123 4.16 -1.78 -9.37
C LEU A 123 5.16 -2.84 -9.84
N ASP A 124 4.83 -4.11 -9.64
CA ASP A 124 5.60 -5.23 -10.20
C ASP A 124 5.36 -5.39 -11.72
N VAL A 125 4.18 -4.99 -12.19
CA VAL A 125 3.81 -4.92 -13.61
C VAL A 125 3.20 -3.55 -13.88
N VAL A 126 3.80 -2.80 -14.80
CA VAL A 126 3.35 -1.46 -15.18
C VAL A 126 2.24 -1.58 -16.23
N PRO A 127 1.03 -1.02 -16.02
CA PRO A 127 -0.03 -1.04 -17.02
C PRO A 127 0.38 -0.30 -18.30
N ASP A 128 0.03 -0.84 -19.47
CA ASP A 128 0.33 -0.22 -20.78
C ASP A 128 -0.17 1.23 -20.88
N CYS A 129 -1.31 1.52 -20.23
CA CYS A 129 -1.91 2.85 -20.13
C CYS A 129 -1.02 3.91 -19.42
N LEU A 130 0.01 3.52 -18.67
CA LEU A 130 0.97 4.45 -18.08
C LEU A 130 2.10 4.85 -19.05
N PHE A 131 2.46 4.02 -20.02
CA PHE A 131 3.53 4.34 -20.97
C PHE A 131 3.11 5.41 -21.98
N ASP A 132 1.84 5.39 -22.39
CA ASP A 132 1.27 6.38 -23.31
C ASP A 132 -0.12 6.82 -22.84
N ILE A 133 -0.10 7.77 -21.89
CA ILE A 133 -1.30 8.37 -21.29
C ILE A 133 -2.15 9.08 -22.35
N SER A 134 -1.53 9.63 -23.40
CA SER A 134 -2.24 10.35 -24.47
C SER A 134 -3.03 9.38 -25.35
N LYS A 135 -2.42 8.29 -25.81
CA LYS A 135 -3.07 7.21 -26.55
C LYS A 135 -4.11 6.48 -25.71
N CYS A 136 -3.81 6.25 -24.43
CA CYS A 136 -4.77 5.80 -23.42
C CYS A 136 -6.00 6.74 -23.43
N HIS A 137 -5.80 8.04 -23.20
CA HIS A 137 -6.89 9.01 -23.17
C HIS A 137 -7.67 9.10 -24.48
N GLN A 138 -7.01 9.07 -25.65
CA GLN A 138 -7.66 9.04 -26.96
C GLN A 138 -8.52 7.78 -27.16
N ASN A 139 -7.99 6.60 -26.79
CA ASN A 139 -8.70 5.32 -26.86
C ASN A 139 -9.83 5.18 -25.82
N HIS A 140 -9.99 6.12 -24.88
CA HIS A 140 -10.96 6.05 -23.77
C HIS A 140 -11.95 7.24 -23.77
N ASN A 141 -11.55 8.38 -24.34
CA ASN A 141 -12.43 9.54 -24.58
C ASN A 141 -13.32 9.34 -25.81
N SER A 142 -12.99 8.40 -26.70
CA SER A 142 -13.97 7.91 -27.67
C SER A 142 -15.14 7.31 -26.87
N GLU A 143 -16.27 8.01 -26.82
CA GLU A 143 -17.45 7.71 -25.96
C GLU A 143 -18.04 6.29 -26.13
N LYS A 144 -17.56 5.57 -27.14
CA LYS A 144 -17.83 4.15 -27.40
C LYS A 144 -17.08 3.29 -26.38
N LEU A 145 -17.68 3.13 -25.20
CA LEU A 145 -17.35 2.04 -24.27
C LEU A 145 -17.22 0.71 -25.05
N PRO A 146 -16.28 -0.18 -24.69
CA PRO A 146 -16.11 -1.45 -25.39
C PRO A 146 -17.45 -2.22 -25.42
N ARG A 147 -17.89 -2.62 -26.61
CA ARG A 147 -19.15 -3.37 -26.77
C ARG A 147 -19.08 -4.62 -25.90
N LYS A 148 -20.12 -4.86 -25.10
CA LYS A 148 -20.24 -6.10 -24.32
C LYS A 148 -20.24 -7.29 -25.28
N ALA A 149 -19.65 -8.40 -24.84
CA ALA A 149 -19.80 -9.67 -25.53
C ALA A 149 -21.31 -9.99 -25.70
N PRO A 150 -21.73 -10.50 -26.87
CA PRO A 150 -23.10 -10.96 -27.09
C PRO A 150 -23.51 -12.07 -26.11
N ILE A 151 -24.82 -12.28 -25.95
CA ILE A 151 -25.38 -13.27 -25.00
C ILE A 151 -24.92 -14.68 -25.39
N GLU A 152 -24.74 -14.94 -26.67
CA GLU A 152 -24.25 -16.16 -27.27
C GLU A 152 -22.85 -16.52 -26.75
N ASN A 153 -21.94 -15.54 -26.65
CA ASN A 153 -20.60 -15.76 -26.07
C ASN A 153 -20.70 -16.10 -24.57
N SER A 154 -21.60 -15.46 -23.82
CA SER A 154 -21.86 -15.80 -22.42
C SER A 154 -22.41 -17.23 -22.28
N PHE A 155 -23.38 -17.61 -23.11
CA PHE A 155 -23.93 -18.97 -23.16
C PHE A 155 -22.85 -20.01 -23.50
N VAL A 156 -22.03 -19.77 -24.53
CA VAL A 156 -20.95 -20.68 -24.94
C VAL A 156 -19.87 -20.82 -23.85
N THR A 157 -19.47 -19.73 -23.20
CA THR A 157 -18.53 -19.81 -22.06
C THR A 157 -19.10 -20.62 -20.90
N LYS A 158 -20.38 -20.41 -20.55
CA LYS A 158 -21.06 -21.19 -19.51
C LYS A 158 -21.18 -22.67 -19.92
N LEU A 159 -21.48 -22.97 -21.17
CA LEU A 159 -21.58 -24.33 -21.69
C LEU A 159 -20.24 -25.08 -21.56
N TYR A 160 -19.14 -24.47 -22.02
CA TYR A 160 -17.81 -25.07 -21.87
C TYR A 160 -17.45 -25.37 -20.40
N LEU A 161 -17.81 -24.48 -19.46
CA LEU A 161 -17.56 -24.74 -18.03
C LEU A 161 -18.51 -25.77 -17.41
N THR A 162 -19.74 -25.91 -17.93
CA THR A 162 -20.72 -26.92 -17.49
C THR A 162 -20.31 -28.31 -17.95
N GLU A 163 -19.65 -28.42 -19.09
CA GLU A 163 -19.12 -29.65 -19.69
C GLU A 163 -17.63 -29.90 -19.36
N GLU A 164 -17.06 -29.17 -18.39
CA GLU A 164 -15.67 -29.29 -17.92
C GLU A 164 -14.60 -29.09 -19.02
N ARG A 165 -14.96 -28.42 -20.13
CA ARG A 165 -14.10 -28.09 -21.28
C ARG A 165 -13.27 -26.82 -21.03
N HIS A 166 -12.51 -26.80 -19.92
CA HIS A 166 -11.82 -25.60 -19.41
C HIS A 166 -10.78 -24.99 -20.38
N PHE A 167 -10.09 -25.81 -21.18
CA PHE A 167 -9.13 -25.32 -22.17
C PHE A 167 -9.84 -24.64 -23.35
N GLN A 168 -10.94 -25.23 -23.83
CA GLN A 168 -11.80 -24.67 -24.88
C GLN A 168 -12.46 -23.36 -24.40
N PHE A 169 -12.86 -23.27 -23.13
CA PHE A 169 -13.27 -22.01 -22.51
C PHE A 169 -12.18 -20.93 -22.62
N CYS A 170 -10.93 -21.23 -22.19
CA CYS A 170 -9.83 -20.26 -22.26
C CYS A 170 -9.55 -19.80 -23.70
N HIS A 171 -9.54 -20.74 -24.64
CA HIS A 171 -9.33 -20.47 -26.07
C HIS A 171 -10.47 -19.65 -26.69
N HIS A 172 -11.72 -19.97 -26.36
CA HIS A 172 -12.89 -19.25 -26.82
C HIS A 172 -12.88 -17.80 -26.32
N VAL A 173 -12.61 -17.57 -25.03
CA VAL A 173 -12.48 -16.22 -24.46
C VAL A 173 -11.36 -15.45 -25.16
N ARG A 174 -10.20 -16.08 -25.40
CA ARG A 174 -9.05 -15.47 -26.09
C ARG A 174 -9.39 -15.04 -27.53
N ARG A 175 -10.00 -15.92 -28.33
CA ARG A 175 -10.23 -15.68 -29.77
C ARG A 175 -11.53 -14.93 -30.10
N ASN A 176 -12.63 -15.18 -29.38
CA ASN A 176 -13.96 -14.67 -29.75
C ASN A 176 -14.43 -13.49 -28.90
N ILE A 177 -13.75 -13.21 -27.77
CA ILE A 177 -14.09 -12.09 -26.88
C ILE A 177 -12.92 -11.09 -26.88
N VAL A 178 -11.74 -11.51 -26.43
CA VAL A 178 -10.59 -10.62 -26.24
C VAL A 178 -10.02 -10.12 -27.58
N ALA A 179 -9.69 -11.01 -28.52
CA ALA A 179 -9.17 -10.59 -29.83
C ALA A 179 -10.18 -9.76 -30.65
N SER A 180 -11.48 -10.00 -30.45
CA SER A 180 -12.58 -9.21 -31.03
C SER A 180 -12.84 -7.88 -30.33
N LYS A 181 -12.08 -7.54 -29.27
CA LYS A 181 -12.23 -6.33 -28.43
C LYS A 181 -13.63 -6.17 -27.81
N LEU A 182 -14.28 -7.30 -27.50
CA LEU A 182 -15.56 -7.34 -26.81
C LEU A 182 -15.34 -7.44 -25.29
N ASN A 183 -16.00 -6.60 -24.49
CA ASN A 183 -15.89 -6.66 -23.03
C ASN A 183 -16.48 -7.98 -22.51
N PRO A 184 -15.70 -8.85 -21.84
CA PRO A 184 -16.16 -10.12 -21.29
C PRO A 184 -17.17 -9.97 -20.14
N GLY A 185 -17.22 -8.81 -19.49
CA GLY A 185 -18.06 -8.56 -18.32
C GLY A 185 -17.53 -9.17 -17.02
N SER A 186 -18.22 -8.90 -15.92
CA SER A 186 -17.88 -9.41 -14.59
C SER A 186 -17.90 -10.93 -14.51
N ASP A 187 -18.81 -11.55 -15.25
CA ASP A 187 -19.22 -12.94 -14.99
C ASP A 187 -18.18 -13.92 -15.54
N VAL A 188 -17.60 -13.64 -16.70
CA VAL A 188 -16.46 -14.41 -17.25
C VAL A 188 -15.23 -14.28 -16.33
N CYS A 189 -14.93 -13.08 -15.84
CA CYS A 189 -13.83 -12.86 -14.88
C CYS A 189 -14.06 -13.60 -13.55
N LEU A 190 -15.31 -13.62 -13.06
CA LEU A 190 -15.70 -14.35 -11.87
C LEU A 190 -15.57 -15.86 -12.08
N SER A 191 -16.02 -16.37 -13.23
CA SER A 191 -15.87 -17.77 -13.62
C SER A 191 -14.39 -18.18 -13.64
N ILE A 192 -13.50 -17.40 -14.25
CA ILE A 192 -12.05 -17.69 -14.24
C ILE A 192 -11.52 -17.86 -12.81
N ILE A 193 -11.88 -16.95 -11.89
CA ILE A 193 -11.43 -17.04 -10.49
C ILE A 193 -12.03 -18.28 -9.80
N GLN A 194 -13.30 -18.59 -10.05
CA GLN A 194 -13.97 -19.77 -9.50
C GLN A 194 -13.32 -21.08 -10.00
N GLU A 195 -12.99 -21.16 -11.30
CA GLU A 195 -12.28 -22.30 -11.87
C GLU A 195 -10.86 -22.43 -11.30
N ILE A 196 -10.09 -21.35 -11.18
CA ILE A 196 -8.76 -21.39 -10.52
C ILE A 196 -8.86 -22.03 -9.12
N MET A 197 -9.88 -21.64 -8.34
CA MET A 197 -10.10 -22.22 -7.02
C MET A 197 -10.47 -23.71 -7.08
N LYS A 198 -11.47 -24.11 -7.88
CA LYS A 198 -12.08 -25.45 -7.75
C LYS A 198 -11.56 -26.52 -8.73
N PHE A 199 -10.97 -26.13 -9.87
CA PHE A 199 -10.69 -27.03 -11.00
C PHE A 199 -9.87 -28.26 -10.61
N LYS A 200 -10.32 -29.46 -10.98
CA LYS A 200 -9.59 -30.72 -10.82
C LYS A 200 -9.53 -31.38 -12.20
N SER A 201 -8.35 -31.71 -12.69
CA SER A 201 -8.25 -32.41 -13.99
C SER A 201 -8.79 -33.83 -13.86
N LYS A 202 -9.68 -34.22 -14.78
CA LYS A 202 -10.14 -35.60 -15.00
C LYS A 202 -9.44 -36.24 -16.19
N ASP A 203 -9.04 -35.42 -17.17
CA ASP A 203 -8.40 -35.87 -18.41
C ASP A 203 -6.88 -35.93 -18.31
N ALA A 204 -6.30 -37.03 -18.79
CA ALA A 204 -4.85 -37.19 -18.93
C ALA A 204 -4.22 -36.26 -20.00
N GLN A 205 -5.03 -35.56 -20.80
CA GLN A 205 -4.55 -34.71 -21.89
C GLN A 205 -3.83 -33.43 -21.43
N TYR A 206 -4.21 -32.86 -20.27
CA TYR A 206 -3.64 -31.62 -19.76
C TYR A 206 -3.39 -31.72 -18.26
N SER A 207 -2.21 -31.29 -17.82
CA SER A 207 -1.88 -31.23 -16.40
C SER A 207 -2.67 -30.12 -15.69
N THR A 208 -3.01 -30.34 -14.42
CA THR A 208 -3.75 -29.35 -13.62
C THR A 208 -3.07 -27.98 -13.63
N ASN A 209 -1.74 -27.97 -13.49
CA ASN A 209 -0.94 -26.75 -13.47
C ASN A 209 -1.00 -25.99 -14.81
N PHE A 210 -1.02 -26.69 -15.95
CA PHE A 210 -1.14 -26.05 -17.27
C PHE A 210 -2.46 -25.30 -17.43
N VAL A 211 -3.58 -25.93 -17.07
CA VAL A 211 -4.91 -25.29 -17.16
C VAL A 211 -5.03 -24.12 -16.19
N LEU A 212 -4.52 -24.25 -14.95
CA LEU A 212 -4.47 -23.15 -13.99
C LEU A 212 -3.62 -21.97 -14.48
N SER A 213 -2.48 -22.23 -15.11
CA SER A 213 -1.66 -21.20 -15.76
C SER A 213 -2.41 -20.53 -16.91
N GLU A 214 -3.13 -21.29 -17.76
CA GLU A 214 -3.91 -20.71 -18.86
C GLU A 214 -5.09 -19.86 -18.38
N LEU A 215 -5.78 -20.26 -17.30
CA LEU A 215 -6.82 -19.46 -16.63
C LEU A 215 -6.24 -18.14 -16.07
N HIS A 216 -5.05 -18.17 -15.48
CA HIS A 216 -4.37 -16.97 -14.99
C HIS A 216 -3.92 -16.06 -16.15
N ASN A 217 -3.32 -16.64 -17.19
CA ASN A 217 -2.89 -15.94 -18.40
C ASN A 217 -4.05 -15.25 -19.13
N ILE A 218 -5.20 -15.92 -19.29
CA ILE A 218 -6.35 -15.30 -19.97
C ILE A 218 -6.94 -14.15 -19.15
N PHE A 219 -6.95 -14.23 -17.82
CA PHE A 219 -7.34 -13.09 -16.98
C PHE A 219 -6.40 -11.90 -17.14
N ILE A 220 -5.08 -12.11 -17.16
CA ILE A 220 -4.11 -11.04 -17.43
C ILE A 220 -4.33 -10.44 -18.82
N THR A 221 -4.61 -11.28 -19.82
CA THR A 221 -4.90 -10.82 -21.19
C THR A 221 -6.16 -9.95 -21.23
N ILE A 222 -7.21 -10.33 -20.49
CA ILE A 222 -8.43 -9.52 -20.30
C ILE A 222 -8.07 -8.19 -19.64
N LEU A 223 -7.30 -8.19 -18.55
CA LEU A 223 -6.94 -6.98 -17.81
C LEU A 223 -6.12 -5.98 -18.64
N ASN A 224 -5.20 -6.46 -19.47
CA ASN A 224 -4.43 -5.63 -20.39
C ASN A 224 -5.28 -5.08 -21.55
N THR A 225 -6.24 -5.88 -22.06
CA THR A 225 -7.10 -5.48 -23.19
C THR A 225 -8.25 -4.56 -22.75
N PHE A 226 -8.75 -4.75 -21.53
CA PHE A 226 -9.85 -3.98 -20.94
C PHE A 226 -9.47 -3.50 -19.53
N PRO A 227 -8.52 -2.55 -19.40
CA PRO A 227 -8.08 -2.08 -18.10
C PRO A 227 -9.19 -1.31 -17.36
N PRO A 228 -9.10 -1.18 -16.02
CA PRO A 228 -10.16 -0.59 -15.19
C PRO A 228 -10.53 0.85 -15.59
N CYS A 229 -9.61 1.59 -16.21
CA CYS A 229 -9.89 2.93 -16.76
C CYS A 229 -10.97 2.97 -17.85
N HIS A 230 -11.28 1.86 -18.54
CA HIS A 230 -12.44 1.78 -19.45
C HIS A 230 -13.69 1.19 -18.79
N ILE A 231 -13.52 0.13 -18.00
CA ILE A 231 -14.62 -0.75 -17.56
C ILE A 231 -14.69 -0.93 -16.05
N GLN A 232 -14.39 0.14 -15.30
CA GLN A 232 -14.34 0.16 -13.83
C GLN A 232 -15.56 -0.51 -13.19
N ASP A 233 -16.78 -0.24 -13.69
CA ASP A 233 -18.03 -0.85 -13.22
C ASP A 233 -18.06 -2.38 -13.32
N SER A 234 -17.40 -2.96 -14.34
CA SER A 234 -17.33 -4.42 -14.52
C SER A 234 -16.44 -5.06 -13.46
N TYR A 235 -15.31 -4.41 -13.12
CA TYR A 235 -14.46 -4.86 -12.03
C TYR A 235 -15.07 -4.57 -10.66
N LEU A 236 -15.78 -3.46 -10.47
CA LEU A 236 -16.53 -3.21 -9.23
C LEU A 236 -17.57 -4.31 -9.00
N ARG A 237 -18.33 -4.68 -10.04
CA ARG A 237 -19.26 -5.82 -10.00
C ARG A 237 -18.55 -7.12 -9.61
N LEU A 238 -17.41 -7.43 -10.25
CA LEU A 238 -16.58 -8.60 -9.90
C LEU A 238 -16.21 -8.61 -8.41
N PHE A 239 -15.72 -7.48 -7.87
CA PHE A 239 -15.36 -7.39 -6.46
C PHE A 239 -16.55 -7.51 -5.50
N THR A 240 -17.72 -6.97 -5.88
CA THR A 240 -18.95 -7.12 -5.10
C THR A 240 -19.65 -8.47 -5.29
N SER A 241 -19.18 -9.30 -6.23
CA SER A 241 -19.78 -10.61 -6.51
C SER A 241 -19.40 -11.65 -5.46
N GLN A 242 -20.26 -12.67 -5.36
CA GLN A 242 -20.12 -13.80 -4.46
C GLN A 242 -19.43 -14.97 -5.17
N ILE A 243 -18.59 -15.72 -4.44
CA ILE A 243 -17.97 -16.95 -4.94
C ILE A 243 -18.99 -18.08 -4.81
N LYS A 244 -19.36 -18.69 -5.94
CA LYS A 244 -20.31 -19.82 -6.01
C LYS A 244 -19.53 -21.13 -6.14
N ILE A 245 -18.95 -21.58 -5.04
CA ILE A 245 -18.27 -22.88 -4.93
C ILE A 245 -18.83 -23.58 -3.71
N GLU A 246 -19.14 -24.87 -3.86
CA GLU A 246 -19.63 -25.73 -2.79
C GLU A 246 -18.68 -25.70 -1.57
N GLY A 247 -19.24 -25.53 -0.37
CA GLY A 247 -18.47 -25.42 0.88
C GLY A 247 -17.90 -24.03 1.19
N LEU A 248 -18.13 -22.99 0.37
CA LEU A 248 -17.74 -21.61 0.66
C LEU A 248 -18.93 -20.74 1.14
N PRO A 249 -18.69 -19.69 1.96
CA PRO A 249 -19.76 -18.83 2.46
C PRO A 249 -20.35 -17.93 1.35
N GLU A 250 -21.57 -18.26 0.93
CA GLU A 250 -22.25 -17.61 -0.21
C GLU A 250 -22.48 -16.09 -0.06
N LYS A 251 -22.55 -15.57 1.17
CA LYS A 251 -23.00 -14.19 1.44
C LYS A 251 -21.91 -13.12 1.38
N LYS A 252 -20.63 -13.49 1.20
CA LYS A 252 -19.49 -12.55 1.27
C LYS A 252 -18.96 -12.15 -0.11
N GLN A 253 -18.36 -10.95 -0.17
CA GLN A 253 -17.69 -10.41 -1.36
C GLN A 253 -16.37 -11.17 -1.64
N ILE A 254 -15.99 -11.27 -2.91
CA ILE A 254 -14.84 -12.09 -3.36
C ILE A 254 -13.56 -11.88 -2.55
N LEU A 255 -13.20 -10.62 -2.24
CA LEU A 255 -11.98 -10.30 -1.50
C LEU A 255 -12.08 -10.73 -0.03
N SER A 256 -13.25 -10.54 0.61
CA SER A 256 -13.49 -11.02 1.97
C SER A 256 -13.41 -12.54 2.05
N THR A 257 -14.06 -13.26 1.12
CA THR A 257 -14.01 -14.72 1.05
C THR A 257 -12.59 -15.23 0.84
N VAL A 258 -11.79 -14.57 0.00
CA VAL A 258 -10.36 -14.89 -0.19
C VAL A 258 -9.57 -14.71 1.13
N PHE A 259 -9.77 -13.62 1.87
CA PHE A 259 -9.06 -13.42 3.13
C PHE A 259 -9.53 -14.34 4.27
N ASP A 260 -10.83 -14.65 4.34
CA ASP A 260 -11.35 -15.67 5.26
C ASP A 260 -10.70 -17.03 4.98
N LEU A 261 -10.61 -17.43 3.70
CA LEU A 261 -9.95 -18.67 3.31
C LEU A 261 -8.46 -18.70 3.64
N ILE A 262 -7.73 -17.59 3.43
CA ILE A 262 -6.31 -17.51 3.85
C ILE A 262 -6.21 -17.64 5.38
N HIS A 263 -7.10 -17.00 6.13
CA HIS A 263 -7.16 -17.12 7.58
C HIS A 263 -7.39 -18.58 8.01
N ASP A 264 -8.42 -19.24 7.50
CA ASP A 264 -8.75 -20.64 7.84
C ASP A 264 -7.64 -21.64 7.44
N LEU A 265 -6.84 -21.33 6.41
CA LEU A 265 -5.68 -22.13 6.00
C LEU A 265 -4.42 -21.86 6.85
N ILE A 266 -4.29 -20.68 7.45
CA ILE A 266 -3.17 -20.28 8.33
C ILE A 266 -3.39 -20.78 9.76
N TYR A 267 -4.54 -20.48 10.36
CA TYR A 267 -4.76 -20.67 11.80
C TYR A 267 -5.17 -22.12 12.15
N ILE A 268 -4.70 -22.61 13.29
CA ILE A 268 -5.19 -23.87 13.85
C ILE A 268 -6.59 -23.62 14.43
N ASN A 269 -7.63 -23.98 13.70
CA ASN A 269 -8.95 -24.16 14.30
C ASN A 269 -8.88 -25.39 15.23
N ASP A 270 -9.12 -25.22 16.54
CA ASP A 270 -9.16 -26.34 17.50
C ASP A 270 -10.27 -27.36 17.14
N ASN A 271 -11.26 -26.96 16.33
CA ASN A 271 -12.29 -27.82 15.75
C ASN A 271 -11.79 -28.70 14.59
N ALA A 272 -10.60 -28.46 14.04
CA ALA A 272 -10.03 -29.23 12.91
C ALA A 272 -9.46 -30.60 13.31
N LYS A 273 -9.75 -31.09 14.52
CA LYS A 273 -9.49 -32.48 14.96
C LYS A 273 -10.46 -33.51 14.34
N LEU A 274 -11.34 -33.11 13.42
CA LEU A 274 -12.38 -33.99 12.84
C LEU A 274 -12.05 -34.58 11.45
N ASP A 275 -10.96 -34.15 10.79
CA ASP A 275 -10.62 -34.63 9.43
C ASP A 275 -9.76 -35.91 9.40
N GLU A 276 -9.23 -36.39 10.53
CA GLU A 276 -8.42 -37.63 10.60
C GLU A 276 -9.22 -38.86 11.04
N SER A 277 -10.55 -38.75 11.22
CA SER A 277 -11.42 -39.87 11.59
C SER A 277 -12.55 -40.09 10.59
N ILE A 278 -12.20 -40.34 9.32
CA ILE A 278 -13.09 -41.06 8.41
C ILE A 278 -13.18 -42.50 8.93
N LYS A 279 -14.14 -42.78 9.82
CA LYS A 279 -14.58 -44.15 10.06
C LYS A 279 -15.14 -44.66 8.73
N ILE A 280 -14.48 -45.65 8.15
CA ILE A 280 -14.97 -46.33 6.95
C ILE A 280 -16.19 -47.15 7.36
N ASP A 281 -17.36 -46.54 7.20
CA ASP A 281 -18.63 -47.22 7.39
C ASP A 281 -18.90 -48.10 6.16
N PHE A 282 -18.89 -49.42 6.35
CA PHE A 282 -18.83 -50.42 5.27
C PHE A 282 -20.18 -50.64 4.54
N ASN A 283 -21.14 -49.73 4.69
CA ASN A 283 -22.51 -49.85 4.17
C ASN A 283 -22.91 -48.68 3.25
N LYS A 284 -22.08 -48.38 2.24
CA LYS A 284 -22.39 -47.39 1.21
C LYS A 284 -23.12 -48.02 0.02
N ASN A 285 -24.41 -47.74 -0.10
CA ASN A 285 -25.20 -48.04 -1.29
C ASN A 285 -24.64 -47.26 -2.51
N PHE A 286 -24.95 -47.70 -3.73
CA PHE A 286 -24.51 -47.09 -5.00
C PHE A 286 -24.76 -45.56 -5.04
N TYR A 287 -25.85 -45.06 -4.45
CA TYR A 287 -26.13 -43.62 -4.37
C TYR A 287 -25.16 -42.83 -3.46
N MET A 288 -24.63 -43.45 -2.40
CA MET A 288 -23.57 -42.86 -1.56
C MET A 288 -22.20 -43.00 -2.23
N TRP A 289 -21.96 -44.10 -2.93
CA TRP A 289 -20.79 -44.23 -3.80
C TRP A 289 -20.80 -43.15 -4.89
N ASP A 290 -21.93 -42.93 -5.56
CA ASP A 290 -22.15 -41.90 -6.58
C ASP A 290 -22.22 -40.48 -6.01
N LEU A 291 -22.44 -40.27 -4.70
CA LEU A 291 -22.24 -38.95 -4.06
C LEU A 291 -20.77 -38.68 -3.66
N GLU A 292 -19.99 -39.73 -3.43
CA GLU A 292 -18.55 -39.62 -3.18
C GLU A 292 -17.74 -39.57 -4.49
N HIS A 293 -18.22 -40.26 -5.52
CA HIS A 293 -17.63 -40.41 -6.86
C HIS A 293 -18.31 -39.55 -7.93
N SER A 294 -19.45 -38.89 -7.65
CA SER A 294 -19.77 -37.64 -8.35
C SER A 294 -18.69 -36.64 -7.96
N GLU A 295 -17.73 -36.52 -8.87
CA GLU A 295 -16.55 -35.69 -8.70
C GLU A 295 -16.90 -34.21 -8.86
N ASN A 296 -17.79 -33.71 -7.99
CA ASN A 296 -17.97 -32.28 -7.78
C ASN A 296 -16.58 -31.68 -7.51
N THR A 297 -16.13 -30.85 -8.45
CA THR A 297 -14.91 -30.04 -8.34
C THR A 297 -15.08 -29.08 -7.17
N SER A 298 -14.76 -29.54 -5.96
CA SER A 298 -15.01 -28.82 -4.73
C SER A 298 -13.69 -28.40 -4.09
N PHE A 299 -13.59 -27.11 -3.76
CA PHE A 299 -12.40 -26.51 -3.19
C PHE A 299 -11.99 -27.17 -1.86
N SER A 300 -12.95 -27.66 -1.07
CA SER A 300 -12.69 -28.34 0.20
C SER A 300 -11.96 -29.69 0.03
N LYS A 301 -12.22 -30.42 -1.07
CA LYS A 301 -11.59 -31.72 -1.38
C LYS A 301 -10.10 -31.59 -1.81
N LEU A 302 -9.57 -30.37 -1.99
CA LEU A 302 -8.18 -30.13 -2.39
C LEU A 302 -7.21 -30.16 -1.20
N SER A 303 -5.96 -30.54 -1.45
CA SER A 303 -4.89 -30.48 -0.44
C SER A 303 -4.72 -29.06 0.11
N ARG A 304 -4.27 -28.92 1.36
CA ARG A 304 -4.04 -27.60 1.97
C ARG A 304 -3.03 -26.76 1.17
N ASN A 305 -2.02 -27.40 0.58
CA ASN A 305 -1.01 -26.73 -0.25
C ASN A 305 -1.60 -26.24 -1.58
N ASP A 306 -2.47 -27.03 -2.23
CA ASP A 306 -3.17 -26.63 -3.45
C ASP A 306 -4.17 -25.50 -3.18
N ARG A 307 -4.93 -25.61 -2.08
CA ARG A 307 -5.85 -24.56 -1.62
C ARG A 307 -5.11 -23.24 -1.43
N PHE A 308 -3.98 -23.25 -0.71
CA PHE A 308 -3.12 -22.06 -0.61
C PHE A 308 -2.66 -21.56 -1.97
N HIS A 309 -2.10 -22.44 -2.81
CA HIS A 309 -1.58 -22.04 -4.12
C HIS A 309 -2.64 -21.30 -4.94
N ARG A 310 -3.84 -21.87 -5.06
CA ARG A 310 -4.96 -21.35 -5.85
C ARG A 310 -5.60 -20.09 -5.27
N VAL A 311 -5.78 -20.02 -3.95
CA VAL A 311 -6.27 -18.79 -3.30
C VAL A 311 -5.29 -17.65 -3.51
N PHE A 312 -3.98 -17.90 -3.48
CA PHE A 312 -2.99 -16.88 -3.84
C PHE A 312 -2.92 -16.56 -5.34
N MET A 313 -3.21 -17.50 -6.26
CA MET A 313 -3.39 -17.17 -7.67
C MET A 313 -4.58 -16.23 -7.89
N ALA A 314 -5.72 -16.51 -7.25
CA ALA A 314 -6.89 -15.64 -7.28
C ALA A 314 -6.59 -14.26 -6.66
N LEU A 315 -5.91 -14.21 -5.52
CA LEU A 315 -5.52 -12.95 -4.87
C LEU A 315 -4.55 -12.14 -5.74
N ASP A 316 -3.57 -12.77 -6.42
CA ASP A 316 -2.67 -12.07 -7.35
C ASP A 316 -3.45 -11.35 -8.46
N LEU A 317 -4.42 -12.04 -9.09
CA LEU A 317 -5.26 -11.44 -10.13
C LEU A 317 -6.10 -10.28 -9.59
N LEU A 318 -6.72 -10.43 -8.42
CA LEU A 318 -7.48 -9.35 -7.77
C LEU A 318 -6.59 -8.15 -7.43
N VAL A 319 -5.39 -8.38 -6.89
CA VAL A 319 -4.43 -7.31 -6.57
C VAL A 319 -3.97 -6.59 -7.84
N ARG A 320 -3.71 -7.29 -8.96
CA ARG A 320 -3.38 -6.65 -10.25
C ARG A 320 -4.48 -5.72 -10.75
N VAL A 321 -5.76 -6.10 -10.61
CA VAL A 321 -6.88 -5.20 -10.98
C VAL A 321 -6.85 -3.91 -10.15
N LEU A 322 -6.57 -4.02 -8.85
CA LEU A 322 -6.50 -2.87 -7.93
C LEU A 322 -5.25 -2.00 -8.19
N GLU A 323 -4.13 -2.61 -8.57
CA GLU A 323 -2.90 -1.91 -9.00
C GLU A 323 -3.18 -1.09 -10.25
N TYR A 324 -3.78 -1.68 -11.28
CA TYR A 324 -4.11 -1.02 -12.55
C TYR A 324 -5.10 0.13 -12.34
N ASP A 325 -6.17 -0.08 -11.56
CA ASP A 325 -7.14 0.96 -11.23
C ASP A 325 -6.52 2.12 -10.45
N THR A 326 -5.74 1.81 -9.40
CA THR A 326 -5.08 2.82 -8.57
C THR A 326 -4.09 3.64 -9.41
N ALA A 327 -3.27 2.98 -10.23
CA ALA A 327 -2.33 3.63 -11.15
C ALA A 327 -3.01 4.62 -12.09
N MET A 328 -4.12 4.21 -12.71
CA MET A 328 -4.89 5.08 -13.59
C MET A 328 -5.61 6.20 -12.83
N PHE A 329 -6.06 5.95 -11.60
CA PHE A 329 -6.62 6.97 -10.72
C PHE A 329 -5.59 8.07 -10.37
N VAL A 330 -4.37 7.70 -9.95
CA VAL A 330 -3.30 8.69 -9.65
C VAL A 330 -2.95 9.53 -10.87
N THR A 331 -2.89 8.87 -12.04
CA THR A 331 -2.54 9.52 -13.31
C THR A 331 -3.62 10.49 -13.79
N LYS A 332 -4.90 10.13 -13.62
CA LYS A 332 -6.06 10.94 -14.00
C LYS A 332 -6.31 12.11 -13.05
N TYR A 333 -5.93 11.95 -11.78
CA TYR A 333 -6.14 12.94 -10.72
C TYR A 333 -4.83 13.23 -9.98
N PRO A 334 -3.84 13.90 -10.60
CA PRO A 334 -2.55 14.19 -9.99
C PRO A 334 -2.60 15.20 -8.83
N GLN A 335 -3.76 15.80 -8.59
CA GLN A 335 -4.12 16.75 -7.53
C GLN A 335 -5.55 16.49 -7.04
N LYS A 336 -5.94 17.11 -5.91
CA LYS A 336 -7.31 17.05 -5.35
C LYS A 336 -7.80 15.62 -5.06
N PHE A 337 -6.89 14.79 -4.54
CA PHE A 337 -7.17 13.39 -4.16
C PHE A 337 -8.33 13.30 -3.17
N ALA A 338 -8.32 14.06 -2.08
CA ALA A 338 -9.35 14.00 -1.05
C ALA A 338 -10.76 14.28 -1.61
N SER A 339 -10.98 15.43 -2.26
CA SER A 339 -12.29 15.74 -2.86
C SER A 339 -12.67 14.86 -4.05
N THR A 340 -11.74 14.10 -4.63
CA THR A 340 -12.05 13.13 -5.70
C THR A 340 -12.39 11.75 -5.15
N ILE A 341 -11.67 11.25 -4.15
CA ILE A 341 -11.97 9.99 -3.44
C ILE A 341 -13.33 10.10 -2.71
N ASN A 342 -13.68 11.29 -2.20
CA ASN A 342 -14.98 11.55 -1.60
C ASN A 342 -16.15 11.50 -2.62
N LYS A 343 -15.89 11.56 -3.92
CA LYS A 343 -16.94 11.43 -4.95
C LYS A 343 -17.12 9.94 -5.29
N LYS A 344 -18.25 9.34 -4.88
CA LYS A 344 -18.53 7.90 -5.04
C LYS A 344 -18.30 7.36 -6.46
N GLN A 345 -18.59 8.14 -7.49
CA GLN A 345 -18.45 7.80 -8.91
C GLN A 345 -17.02 7.96 -9.46
N LYS A 346 -16.08 8.54 -8.70
CA LYS A 346 -14.72 8.88 -9.17
C LYS A 346 -13.62 8.27 -8.31
N ARG A 347 -13.95 7.72 -7.13
CA ARG A 347 -12.99 7.05 -6.23
C ARG A 347 -12.40 5.79 -6.89
N PRO A 348 -11.16 5.39 -6.56
CA PRO A 348 -10.60 4.12 -7.04
C PRO A 348 -11.36 2.92 -6.45
N LEU A 349 -11.35 1.79 -7.16
CA LEU A 349 -11.96 0.53 -6.77
C LEU A 349 -11.56 0.12 -5.35
N LEU A 350 -10.27 0.25 -5.00
CA LEU A 350 -9.77 -0.04 -3.66
C LEU A 350 -10.59 0.67 -2.57
N CYS A 351 -10.96 1.93 -2.79
CA CYS A 351 -11.78 2.69 -1.84
C CYS A 351 -13.24 2.24 -1.81
N SER A 352 -13.79 1.76 -2.91
CA SER A 352 -15.15 1.23 -2.96
C SER A 352 -15.27 -0.14 -2.26
N ILE A 353 -14.18 -0.90 -2.22
CA ILE A 353 -14.12 -2.26 -1.66
C ILE A 353 -13.76 -2.23 -0.18
N ILE A 354 -12.68 -1.53 0.19
CA ILE A 354 -12.17 -1.51 1.56
C ILE A 354 -12.97 -0.54 2.44
N TRP A 355 -13.33 0.64 1.92
CA TRP A 355 -14.09 1.68 2.64
C TRP A 355 -15.48 1.90 2.00
N ASN A 356 -16.27 0.84 1.98
CA ASN A 356 -17.62 0.83 1.41
C ASN A 356 -18.56 1.84 2.12
N GLN A 357 -18.41 2.03 3.43
CA GLN A 357 -19.12 3.02 4.25
C GLN A 357 -18.38 4.37 4.22
N TYR A 358 -19.11 5.43 3.83
CA TYR A 358 -18.54 6.78 3.61
C TYR A 358 -17.90 7.37 4.86
N ASP A 359 -18.54 7.23 6.02
CA ASP A 359 -18.10 7.81 7.30
C ASP A 359 -16.84 7.13 7.88
N SER A 360 -16.37 6.05 7.24
CA SER A 360 -15.19 5.27 7.63
C SER A 360 -14.00 5.42 6.68
N LEU A 361 -14.04 6.34 5.72
CA LEU A 361 -13.01 6.48 4.69
C LEU A 361 -11.61 6.71 5.30
N MET A 362 -10.62 5.94 4.84
CA MET A 362 -9.24 5.89 5.38
C MET A 362 -9.11 5.40 6.84
N ALA A 363 -10.20 5.02 7.51
CA ALA A 363 -10.13 4.45 8.85
C ALA A 363 -9.59 3.01 8.84
N ILE A 364 -8.94 2.61 9.94
CA ILE A 364 -8.39 1.26 10.12
C ILE A 364 -9.52 0.30 10.53
N ASN A 365 -10.27 -0.18 9.54
CA ASN A 365 -11.42 -1.06 9.72
C ASN A 365 -11.02 -2.56 9.78
N ALA A 366 -12.00 -3.44 10.00
CA ALA A 366 -11.78 -4.88 10.11
C ALA A 366 -11.06 -5.49 8.88
N THR A 367 -11.38 -5.05 7.67
CA THR A 367 -10.72 -5.51 6.44
C THR A 367 -9.23 -5.16 6.45
N VAL A 368 -8.88 -3.91 6.78
CA VAL A 368 -7.47 -3.48 6.89
C VAL A 368 -6.73 -4.27 7.98
N LYS A 369 -7.37 -4.47 9.14
CA LYS A 369 -6.79 -5.27 10.24
C LYS A 369 -6.55 -6.72 9.84
N ASN A 370 -7.49 -7.37 9.15
CA ASN A 370 -7.33 -8.74 8.67
C ASN A 370 -6.17 -8.86 7.68
N ILE A 371 -6.00 -7.89 6.76
CA ILE A 371 -4.87 -7.84 5.82
C ILE A 371 -3.54 -7.73 6.57
N ILE A 372 -3.45 -6.83 7.56
CA ILE A 372 -2.24 -6.65 8.39
C ILE A 372 -1.94 -7.92 9.20
N SER A 373 -2.93 -8.50 9.89
CA SER A 373 -2.77 -9.73 10.68
C SER A 373 -2.31 -10.90 9.83
N THR A 374 -2.89 -11.07 8.64
CA THR A 374 -2.49 -12.12 7.68
C THR A 374 -1.03 -11.94 7.25
N PHE A 375 -0.64 -10.71 6.92
CA PHE A 375 0.74 -10.38 6.53
C PHE A 375 1.76 -10.66 7.65
N VAL A 376 1.45 -10.26 8.89
CA VAL A 376 2.31 -10.51 10.05
C VAL A 376 2.39 -12.01 10.36
N ALA A 377 1.27 -12.74 10.32
CA ALA A 377 1.23 -14.19 10.56
C ALA A 377 2.07 -14.96 9.53
N MET A 378 1.94 -14.66 8.24
CA MET A 378 2.74 -15.29 7.19
C MET A 378 4.24 -14.97 7.30
N THR A 379 4.58 -13.75 7.74
CA THR A 379 5.98 -13.35 7.98
C THR A 379 6.57 -14.11 9.18
N ALA A 380 5.80 -14.26 10.26
CA ALA A 380 6.18 -15.06 11.44
C ALA A 380 6.38 -16.54 11.12
N LEU A 381 5.56 -17.07 10.22
CA LEU A 381 5.59 -18.45 9.76
C LEU A 381 6.56 -18.69 8.60
N LYS A 382 7.30 -17.66 8.15
CA LYS A 382 8.29 -17.73 7.06
C LYS A 382 7.74 -18.36 5.77
N TYR A 383 6.51 -18.00 5.40
CA TYR A 383 5.87 -18.47 4.16
C TYR A 383 6.66 -18.05 2.90
N PRO A 384 6.49 -18.73 1.76
CA PRO A 384 7.20 -18.41 0.53
C PRO A 384 7.08 -16.93 0.14
N VAL A 385 8.21 -16.31 -0.21
CA VAL A 385 8.34 -14.86 -0.42
C VAL A 385 7.32 -14.32 -1.43
N ASP A 386 7.05 -15.05 -2.51
CA ASP A 386 6.06 -14.65 -3.53
C ASP A 386 4.63 -14.54 -2.98
N LYS A 387 4.28 -15.32 -1.96
CA LYS A 387 2.96 -15.26 -1.32
C LYS A 387 2.87 -14.07 -0.37
N ILE A 388 3.94 -13.80 0.39
CA ILE A 388 4.06 -12.58 1.22
C ILE A 388 4.02 -11.32 0.34
N ARG A 389 4.70 -11.35 -0.82
CA ARG A 389 4.75 -10.27 -1.82
C ARG A 389 3.37 -9.87 -2.34
N ILE A 390 2.46 -10.82 -2.58
CA ILE A 390 1.09 -10.53 -3.04
C ILE A 390 0.31 -9.70 -2.00
N ILE A 391 0.38 -10.04 -0.71
CA ILE A 391 -0.29 -9.26 0.34
C ILE A 391 0.44 -7.93 0.58
N SER A 392 1.77 -7.91 0.51
CA SER A 392 2.55 -6.67 0.63
C SER A 392 2.23 -5.65 -0.47
N ARG A 393 1.92 -6.10 -1.70
CA ARG A 393 1.39 -5.25 -2.79
C ARG A 393 0.04 -4.64 -2.42
N LEU A 394 -0.91 -5.43 -1.91
CA LEU A 394 -2.21 -4.92 -1.45
C LEU A 394 -2.06 -3.91 -0.31
N LEU A 395 -1.21 -4.22 0.69
CA LEU A 395 -0.92 -3.30 1.80
C LEU A 395 -0.27 -2.00 1.30
N ASN A 396 0.61 -2.08 0.28
CA ASN A 396 1.21 -0.92 -0.34
C ASN A 396 0.20 -0.03 -1.10
N LEU A 397 -0.82 -0.62 -1.74
CA LEU A 397 -1.93 0.14 -2.33
C LEU A 397 -2.73 0.87 -1.25
N ILE A 398 -3.09 0.17 -0.16
CA ILE A 398 -3.79 0.75 1.00
C ILE A 398 -3.00 1.93 1.56
N THR A 399 -1.71 1.73 1.80
CA THR A 399 -0.78 2.79 2.24
C THR A 399 -0.76 3.97 1.28
N ASN A 400 -0.59 3.72 -0.03
CA ASN A 400 -0.52 4.80 -1.02
C ASN A 400 -1.83 5.58 -1.11
N VAL A 401 -2.98 4.92 -1.04
CA VAL A 401 -4.29 5.58 -1.07
C VAL A 401 -4.54 6.41 0.19
N ILE A 402 -4.18 5.88 1.37
CA ILE A 402 -4.19 6.65 2.63
C ILE A 402 -3.29 7.88 2.52
N ASN A 403 -2.06 7.71 2.04
CA ASN A 403 -1.13 8.81 1.88
C ASN A 403 -1.64 9.86 0.88
N MET A 404 -2.21 9.42 -0.24
CA MET A 404 -2.83 10.29 -1.25
C MET A 404 -3.95 11.15 -0.69
N TYR A 405 -4.74 10.61 0.24
CA TYR A 405 -5.81 11.35 0.91
C TYR A 405 -5.28 12.47 1.84
N GLU A 406 -4.01 12.40 2.29
CA GLU A 406 -3.40 13.39 3.19
C GLU A 406 -2.78 14.62 2.50
N TYR A 407 -2.64 14.62 1.16
CA TYR A 407 -2.08 15.77 0.43
C TYR A 407 -3.05 16.96 0.40
N PRO A 408 -2.56 18.20 0.54
CA PRO A 408 -3.36 19.39 0.30
C PRO A 408 -3.81 19.47 -1.17
N GLU A 409 -5.00 20.05 -1.41
CA GLU A 409 -5.62 20.02 -2.75
C GLU A 409 -4.83 20.76 -3.83
N ASP A 410 -4.29 21.93 -3.50
CA ASP A 410 -3.66 22.86 -4.45
C ASP A 410 -2.13 22.95 -4.30
N ASN A 411 -1.55 22.42 -3.21
CA ASN A 411 -0.14 22.62 -2.85
C ASN A 411 0.48 21.34 -2.29
N ILE A 412 1.18 20.57 -3.13
CA ILE A 412 1.70 19.25 -2.78
C ILE A 412 3.00 19.41 -1.98
N GLN A 413 2.97 19.03 -0.70
CA GLN A 413 4.16 18.78 0.10
C GLN A 413 4.55 17.31 -0.09
N TYR A 414 5.75 17.02 -0.62
CA TYR A 414 6.18 15.65 -0.93
C TYR A 414 7.59 15.35 -0.39
N PRO A 415 7.82 14.19 0.26
CA PRO A 415 6.81 13.26 0.77
C PRO A 415 6.00 13.87 1.93
N ILE A 416 4.87 13.25 2.27
CA ILE A 416 4.01 13.64 3.39
C ILE A 416 3.64 12.41 4.21
N TYR A 417 3.36 12.59 5.50
CA TYR A 417 2.66 11.63 6.34
C TYR A 417 1.97 12.39 7.47
N LYS A 418 0.71 12.08 7.75
CA LYS A 418 -0.07 12.70 8.83
C LYS A 418 -0.82 11.62 9.63
N THR A 419 -1.97 11.96 10.19
CA THR A 419 -2.76 11.17 11.12
C THR A 419 -3.15 9.78 10.59
N TYR A 420 -3.65 9.66 9.36
CA TYR A 420 -4.08 8.37 8.81
C TYR A 420 -2.90 7.47 8.50
N THR A 421 -1.82 8.02 7.93
CA THR A 421 -0.57 7.26 7.73
C THR A 421 -0.01 6.77 9.07
N THR A 422 -0.01 7.63 10.10
CA THR A 422 0.48 7.30 11.45
C THR A 422 -0.40 6.25 12.12
N ASN A 423 -1.73 6.33 11.97
CA ASN A 423 -2.67 5.31 12.47
C ASN A 423 -2.45 3.95 11.82
N LEU A 424 -2.16 3.90 10.51
CA LEU A 424 -1.81 2.65 9.83
C LEU A 424 -0.51 2.04 10.38
N VAL A 425 0.53 2.86 10.53
CA VAL A 425 1.82 2.44 11.12
C VAL A 425 1.61 1.88 12.53
N ASN A 426 0.85 2.58 13.37
CA ASN A 426 0.58 2.17 14.75
C ASN A 426 -0.22 0.86 14.83
N GLU A 427 -1.18 0.61 13.93
CA GLU A 427 -1.88 -0.69 13.90
C GLU A 427 -0.92 -1.80 13.44
N ILE A 428 -0.05 -1.57 12.44
CA ILE A 428 0.97 -2.55 12.04
C ILE A 428 1.90 -2.89 13.22
N GLN A 429 2.45 -1.87 13.89
CA GLN A 429 3.27 -2.06 15.09
C GLN A 429 2.51 -2.88 16.15
N LYS A 430 1.27 -2.49 16.46
CA LYS A 430 0.44 -3.16 17.46
C LYS A 430 0.21 -4.63 17.10
N THR A 431 -0.11 -4.95 15.85
CA THR A 431 -0.33 -6.33 15.39
C THR A 431 0.95 -7.17 15.45
N VAL A 432 2.12 -6.59 15.19
CA VAL A 432 3.41 -7.26 15.40
C VAL A 432 3.65 -7.53 16.89
N GLU A 433 3.51 -6.51 17.74
CA GLU A 433 3.78 -6.59 19.17
C GLU A 433 2.77 -7.49 19.92
N SER A 434 1.54 -7.65 19.42
CA SER A 434 0.53 -8.57 19.96
C SER A 434 0.61 -10.00 19.40
N SER A 435 1.55 -10.31 18.51
CA SER A 435 1.69 -11.65 17.93
C SER A 435 2.27 -12.65 18.96
N SER A 436 1.73 -13.87 19.01
CA SER A 436 2.33 -14.97 19.80
C SER A 436 3.76 -15.32 19.36
N TYR A 437 4.13 -14.96 18.13
CA TYR A 437 5.46 -15.11 17.55
C TYR A 437 6.34 -13.85 17.68
N TYR A 438 5.94 -12.88 18.51
CA TYR A 438 6.68 -11.62 18.67
C TYR A 438 8.16 -11.87 19.01
N SER A 439 9.02 -11.25 18.19
CA SER A 439 10.48 -11.34 18.27
C SER A 439 11.09 -10.15 17.50
N MET A 440 12.35 -9.81 17.79
CA MET A 440 13.09 -8.81 17.02
C MET A 440 13.21 -9.20 15.54
N GLU A 441 13.46 -10.49 15.29
CA GLU A 441 13.52 -11.07 13.94
C GLU A 441 12.18 -10.86 13.20
N LEU A 442 11.02 -11.15 13.83
CA LEU A 442 9.71 -10.90 13.23
C LEU A 442 9.52 -9.43 12.87
N TYR A 443 9.83 -8.50 13.78
CA TYR A 443 9.64 -7.07 13.53
C TYR A 443 10.52 -6.62 12.35
N ILE A 444 11.80 -7.01 12.34
CA ILE A 444 12.74 -6.68 11.26
C ILE A 444 12.28 -7.29 9.92
N ASN A 445 11.85 -8.55 9.91
CA ASN A 445 11.34 -9.21 8.70
C ASN A 445 10.01 -8.58 8.22
N VAL A 446 9.18 -8.05 9.12
CA VAL A 446 7.97 -7.27 8.76
C VAL A 446 8.35 -5.95 8.09
N ILE A 447 9.32 -5.21 8.62
CA ILE A 447 9.84 -3.98 8.00
C ILE A 447 10.43 -4.30 6.61
N GLU A 448 11.21 -5.38 6.49
CA GLU A 448 11.82 -5.83 5.24
C GLU A 448 10.78 -6.25 4.17
N ASN A 449 9.73 -6.97 4.56
CA ASN A 449 8.70 -7.44 3.64
C ASN A 449 7.66 -6.39 3.26
N ILE A 450 7.47 -5.32 4.04
CA ILE A 450 6.65 -4.17 3.66
C ILE A 450 7.24 -3.51 2.41
N ARG A 451 6.40 -3.13 1.45
CA ARG A 451 6.85 -2.47 0.22
C ARG A 451 7.09 -0.97 0.36
N SER A 452 6.12 -0.24 0.92
CA SER A 452 6.17 1.23 1.06
C SER A 452 7.40 1.72 1.83
N PRO A 453 8.30 2.53 1.23
CA PRO A 453 9.49 3.06 1.92
C PRO A 453 9.10 3.97 3.08
N MET A 454 7.98 4.69 2.95
CA MET A 454 7.42 5.53 4.01
C MET A 454 7.07 4.72 5.27
N ILE A 455 6.40 3.58 5.10
CA ILE A 455 6.01 2.73 6.24
C ILE A 455 7.22 2.01 6.83
N ARG A 456 8.16 1.55 5.98
CA ARG A 456 9.46 1.03 6.45
C ARG A 456 10.18 2.04 7.34
N MET A 457 10.30 3.27 6.86
CA MET A 457 10.97 4.37 7.55
C MET A 457 10.33 4.65 8.90
N LEU A 458 8.99 4.74 8.96
CA LEU A 458 8.26 5.06 10.20
C LEU A 458 8.34 3.92 11.23
N LEU A 459 8.11 2.67 10.82
CA LEU A 459 8.24 1.50 11.70
C LEU A 459 9.68 1.30 12.19
N ALA A 460 10.67 1.46 11.30
CA ALA A 460 12.06 1.38 11.69
C ALA A 460 12.45 2.52 12.65
N ASN A 461 11.96 3.75 12.44
CA ASN A 461 12.19 4.86 13.38
C ASN A 461 11.58 4.58 14.76
N GLN A 462 10.37 4.02 14.82
CA GLN A 462 9.70 3.63 16.06
C GLN A 462 10.48 2.54 16.80
N LEU A 463 10.84 1.46 16.11
CA LEU A 463 11.61 0.35 16.69
C LEU A 463 12.99 0.83 17.18
N TYR A 464 13.68 1.65 16.38
CA TYR A 464 14.98 2.19 16.70
C TYR A 464 14.94 3.16 17.91
N SER A 465 13.93 4.04 17.96
CA SER A 465 13.65 4.90 19.12
C SER A 465 13.36 4.08 20.39
N LYS A 466 12.62 2.97 20.26
CA LYS A 466 12.29 2.05 21.35
C LYS A 466 13.50 1.28 21.88
N ILE A 467 14.47 0.93 21.02
CA ILE A 467 15.74 0.28 21.42
C ILE A 467 16.66 1.27 22.16
N ILE A 468 16.75 2.51 21.68
CA ILE A 468 17.65 3.54 22.25
C ILE A 468 17.02 4.24 23.48
N GLY A 469 15.70 4.16 23.66
CA GLY A 469 14.98 4.81 24.75
C GLY A 469 14.84 6.33 24.57
N GLN A 470 14.91 6.82 23.32
CA GLN A 470 14.84 8.25 22.99
C GLN A 470 13.99 8.46 21.74
N THR A 471 13.20 9.53 21.70
CA THR A 471 12.45 9.92 20.49
C THR A 471 13.40 10.52 19.47
N LEU A 472 13.58 9.85 18.32
CA LEU A 472 14.56 10.26 17.32
C LEU A 472 13.89 10.95 16.12
N PRO A 473 14.39 12.13 15.69
CA PRO A 473 13.92 12.76 14.46
C PRO A 473 14.32 11.93 13.25
N ILE A 474 13.50 11.95 12.20
CA ILE A 474 13.81 11.26 10.95
C ILE A 474 15.01 11.95 10.29
N SER A 475 16.16 11.27 10.25
CA SER A 475 17.41 11.77 9.65
C SER A 475 18.44 10.65 9.54
N LEU A 476 19.21 10.64 8.45
CA LEU A 476 20.34 9.72 8.28
C LEU A 476 21.51 10.04 9.23
N ASN A 477 21.54 11.23 9.83
CA ASN A 477 22.53 11.62 10.84
C ASN A 477 22.49 10.69 12.07
N THR A 478 21.32 10.14 12.39
CA THR A 478 21.10 9.29 13.57
C THR A 478 21.78 7.91 13.45
N PRO A 479 21.48 7.05 12.45
CA PRO A 479 22.20 5.79 12.25
C PRO A 479 23.69 6.04 11.95
N PHE A 480 24.02 7.13 11.26
CA PHE A 480 25.40 7.54 10.99
C PHE A 480 26.22 7.78 12.26
N LYS A 481 25.71 8.58 13.21
CA LYS A 481 26.36 8.80 14.52
C LYS A 481 26.49 7.51 15.32
N THR A 482 25.44 6.70 15.29
CA THR A 482 25.40 5.41 16.00
C THR A 482 26.46 4.43 15.48
N MET A 483 26.66 4.37 14.15
CA MET A 483 27.77 3.61 13.55
C MET A 483 29.12 4.18 13.98
N LEU A 484 29.33 5.50 13.85
CA LEU A 484 30.60 6.16 14.20
C LEU A 484 31.01 5.91 15.65
N ASN A 485 30.06 6.03 16.58
CA ASN A 485 30.24 5.79 18.00
C ASN A 485 30.31 4.30 18.37
N ARG A 486 30.07 3.41 17.40
CA ARG A 486 29.97 1.95 17.57
C ARG A 486 28.95 1.53 18.63
N ASP A 487 27.86 2.27 18.79
CA ASP A 487 26.85 1.99 19.82
C ASP A 487 26.23 0.58 19.69
N PHE A 488 26.26 -0.01 18.49
CA PHE A 488 25.87 -1.39 18.22
C PHE A 488 26.68 -2.43 19.02
N GLN A 489 27.92 -2.12 19.43
CA GLN A 489 28.76 -3.03 20.22
C GLN A 489 28.22 -3.29 21.63
N LYS A 490 27.26 -2.48 22.11
CA LYS A 490 26.55 -2.67 23.38
C LYS A 490 25.61 -3.89 23.37
N PHE A 491 25.23 -4.38 22.19
CA PHE A 491 24.38 -5.57 22.05
C PHE A 491 25.21 -6.85 22.01
N SER A 492 24.60 -7.97 22.40
CA SER A 492 25.26 -9.28 22.32
C SER A 492 25.43 -9.74 20.87
N LYS A 493 26.58 -10.32 20.53
CA LYS A 493 26.78 -11.02 19.25
C LYS A 493 25.73 -12.12 19.07
N SER A 494 25.30 -12.33 17.82
CA SER A 494 24.27 -13.31 17.53
C SER A 494 24.81 -14.74 17.67
N THR A 495 24.45 -15.42 18.75
CA THR A 495 24.57 -16.88 18.85
C THR A 495 23.43 -17.53 18.08
N LYS A 496 23.52 -17.46 16.74
CA LYS A 496 22.70 -18.29 15.84
C LYS A 496 23.15 -19.74 15.99
N VAL A 497 22.70 -20.39 17.07
CA VAL A 497 22.41 -21.81 17.00
C VAL A 497 21.40 -21.94 15.86
N LEU A 498 21.76 -22.68 14.81
CA LEU A 498 20.76 -23.10 13.84
C LEU A 498 19.78 -24.01 14.60
N GLU A 499 18.69 -23.45 15.11
CA GLU A 499 17.47 -24.22 15.34
C GLU A 499 17.10 -24.75 13.94
N GLU A 500 17.54 -25.97 13.63
CA GLU A 500 17.08 -26.78 12.50
C GLU A 500 15.59 -27.08 12.69
N LEU A 501 14.78 -26.06 12.48
CA LEU A 501 13.34 -26.15 12.41
C LEU A 501 13.01 -27.07 11.24
N LYS A 502 12.63 -28.30 11.60
CA LYS A 502 12.15 -29.39 10.76
C LYS A 502 11.54 -28.85 9.45
N LYS A 503 12.34 -28.87 8.39
CA LYS A 503 11.88 -28.62 7.02
C LYS A 503 11.02 -29.80 6.64
N ASP A 504 9.73 -29.57 6.39
CA ASP A 504 8.89 -30.46 5.56
C ASP A 504 7.55 -29.81 5.18
N GLU A 505 7.02 -28.84 5.95
CA GLU A 505 5.83 -28.08 5.53
C GLU A 505 6.17 -26.75 4.83
N THR A 506 5.73 -26.59 3.58
CA THR A 506 5.82 -25.32 2.82
C THR A 506 4.97 -24.19 3.42
N TYR A 507 3.91 -24.54 4.17
CA TYR A 507 2.99 -23.60 4.79
C TYR A 507 2.68 -24.03 6.23
N PRO A 508 3.56 -23.83 7.22
CA PRO A 508 3.29 -24.22 8.60
C PRO A 508 2.02 -23.55 9.17
N ARG A 509 1.36 -24.16 10.16
CA ARG A 509 0.15 -23.56 10.79
C ARG A 509 0.52 -22.56 11.90
N PHE A 510 -0.33 -21.55 12.10
CA PHE A 510 -0.21 -20.59 13.19
C PHE A 510 -0.74 -21.17 14.50
N ASP A 511 0.16 -21.43 15.45
CA ASP A 511 -0.19 -21.81 16.82
C ASP A 511 -0.22 -20.58 17.73
N ALA A 512 -1.42 -20.23 18.21
CA ALA A 512 -1.61 -19.14 19.16
C ALA A 512 -1.10 -19.46 20.59
N LYS A 513 -0.88 -20.75 20.91
CA LYS A 513 -0.44 -21.22 22.25
C LYS A 513 1.08 -21.12 22.42
N LYS A 514 1.84 -20.83 21.35
CA LYS A 514 3.28 -20.60 21.40
C LYS A 514 3.61 -19.33 22.19
N ILE A 515 4.35 -19.45 23.28
CA ILE A 515 4.68 -18.32 24.16
C ILE A 515 5.82 -17.49 23.54
N ALA A 516 5.67 -16.16 23.54
CA ALA A 516 6.69 -15.23 23.06
C ALA A 516 8.02 -15.39 23.83
N LYS A 517 9.12 -15.68 23.12
CA LYS A 517 10.47 -15.70 23.69
C LYS A 517 10.85 -14.25 24.10
N LYS A 518 11.58 -14.06 25.21
CA LYS A 518 12.08 -12.73 25.62
C LYS A 518 12.92 -12.12 24.48
N CYS A 519 12.51 -10.96 23.95
CA CYS A 519 13.29 -10.22 22.96
C CYS A 519 14.65 -9.82 23.52
N ARG A 520 15.72 -10.36 22.93
CA ARG A 520 17.07 -9.79 22.99
C ARG A 520 17.39 -9.21 21.62
N VAL A 521 17.92 -7.99 21.60
CA VAL A 521 18.45 -7.37 20.37
C VAL A 521 19.88 -7.85 20.20
N THR A 522 20.21 -8.47 19.06
CA THR A 522 21.60 -8.82 18.73
C THR A 522 22.28 -7.70 17.92
N GLN A 523 23.61 -7.77 17.79
CA GLN A 523 24.36 -6.86 16.92
C GLN A 523 23.84 -6.89 15.47
N ASP A 524 23.62 -8.08 14.93
CA ASP A 524 23.06 -8.31 13.58
C ASP A 524 21.69 -7.63 13.41
N ASP A 525 20.77 -7.82 14.36
CA ASP A 525 19.42 -7.24 14.33
C ASP A 525 19.48 -5.71 14.27
N PHE A 526 20.33 -5.13 15.12
CA PHE A 526 20.48 -3.68 15.22
C PHE A 526 21.13 -3.08 13.97
N ILE A 527 22.13 -3.75 13.40
CA ILE A 527 22.73 -3.36 12.12
C ILE A 527 21.70 -3.46 11.00
N LYS A 528 21.01 -4.59 10.84
CA LYS A 528 19.97 -4.79 9.82
C LYS A 528 18.87 -3.73 9.90
N LEU A 529 18.43 -3.38 11.11
CA LEU A 529 17.47 -2.29 11.34
C LEU A 529 18.00 -0.92 10.88
N MET A 530 19.26 -0.58 11.17
CA MET A 530 19.88 0.65 10.65
C MET A 530 19.95 0.66 9.12
N MET A 531 20.21 -0.47 8.47
CA MET A 531 20.23 -0.56 7.00
C MET A 531 18.84 -0.31 6.42
N LEU A 532 17.82 -1.02 6.92
CA LEU A 532 16.43 -0.89 6.48
C LEU A 532 15.90 0.53 6.69
N TYR A 533 16.22 1.17 7.82
CA TYR A 533 15.89 2.57 8.06
C TYR A 533 16.55 3.51 7.05
N SER A 534 17.85 3.34 6.81
CA SER A 534 18.62 4.23 5.92
C SER A 534 18.17 4.12 4.47
N ASP A 535 17.96 2.90 3.97
CA ASP A 535 17.38 2.62 2.65
C ASP A 535 15.99 3.24 2.50
N ALA A 536 15.13 3.09 3.51
CA ALA A 536 13.79 3.62 3.52
C ALA A 536 13.75 5.16 3.49
N VAL A 537 14.62 5.84 4.26
CA VAL A 537 14.77 7.30 4.23
C VAL A 537 15.27 7.77 2.85
N ILE A 538 16.31 7.13 2.30
CA ILE A 538 16.88 7.48 0.98
C ILE A 538 15.83 7.38 -0.13
N LYS A 539 15.04 6.30 -0.14
CA LYS A 539 13.96 6.07 -1.12
C LYS A 539 12.77 7.01 -0.90
N ASN A 540 12.28 7.16 0.33
CA ASN A 540 11.10 7.98 0.62
C ASN A 540 11.30 9.47 0.26
N PHE A 541 12.49 10.00 0.50
CA PHE A 541 12.84 11.38 0.20
C PHE A 541 13.54 11.57 -1.16
N HIS A 542 13.63 10.54 -2.01
CA HIS A 542 14.28 10.62 -3.34
C HIS A 542 15.69 11.23 -3.30
N LEU A 543 16.46 10.93 -2.24
CA LEU A 543 17.73 11.63 -1.98
C LEU A 543 18.77 11.41 -3.08
N LEU A 544 18.72 10.27 -3.78
CA LEU A 544 19.58 9.96 -4.91
C LEU A 544 19.26 10.84 -6.13
N ASP A 545 17.98 10.99 -6.51
CA ASP A 545 17.57 11.92 -7.56
C ASP A 545 17.93 13.37 -7.22
N VAL A 546 17.71 13.79 -5.97
CA VAL A 546 18.12 15.12 -5.49
C VAL A 546 19.64 15.30 -5.62
N MET A 547 20.44 14.30 -5.24
CA MET A 547 21.90 14.32 -5.41
C MET A 547 22.32 14.41 -6.89
N ASN A 548 21.69 13.63 -7.75
CA ASN A 548 22.03 13.56 -9.18
C ASN A 548 21.68 14.88 -9.88
N GLU A 549 20.54 15.48 -9.54
CA GLU A 549 20.15 16.79 -10.06
C GLU A 549 21.06 17.92 -9.53
N ILE A 550 21.53 17.83 -8.29
CA ILE A 550 22.56 18.75 -7.76
C ILE A 550 23.91 18.57 -8.49
N LYS A 551 24.32 17.33 -8.80
CA LYS A 551 25.58 17.01 -9.49
C LYS A 551 25.62 17.49 -10.94
N ARG A 552 24.58 17.19 -11.75
CA ARG A 552 24.54 17.43 -13.20
C ARG A 552 24.98 18.83 -13.61
N THR A 553 24.67 19.84 -12.80
CA THR A 553 25.01 21.23 -13.13
C THR A 553 26.49 21.57 -12.91
N ARG A 554 27.25 20.82 -12.09
CA ARG A 554 28.70 21.06 -11.92
C ARG A 554 29.50 20.75 -13.19
N GLN A 555 28.95 19.96 -14.10
CA GLN A 555 29.52 19.66 -15.42
C GLN A 555 29.02 20.61 -16.51
N CYS A 556 28.08 21.52 -16.19
CA CYS A 556 27.44 22.43 -17.17
C CYS A 556 27.70 23.91 -16.84
N SER A 557 28.16 24.22 -15.62
CA SER A 557 28.56 25.57 -15.21
C SER A 557 30.03 25.91 -15.48
N THR A 558 30.81 25.02 -16.12
CA THR A 558 32.19 25.31 -16.52
C THR A 558 32.29 26.16 -17.79
N ASP A 559 31.21 26.29 -18.55
CA ASP A 559 31.27 26.78 -19.94
C ASP A 559 30.73 28.21 -20.10
N VAL A 560 30.09 28.79 -19.07
CA VAL A 560 29.51 30.15 -19.13
C VAL A 560 29.63 30.90 -17.78
N GLU A 561 30.78 31.52 -17.52
CA GLU A 561 30.90 32.65 -16.58
C GLU A 561 31.64 33.83 -17.24
N MET A 562 30.89 34.75 -17.86
CA MET A 562 31.38 36.09 -18.15
C MET A 562 30.88 37.10 -17.12
N LYS A 563 31.75 38.06 -16.82
CA LYS A 563 31.68 38.99 -15.69
C LYS A 563 30.57 40.04 -15.87
N HIS A 564 29.65 40.15 -14.92
CA HIS A 564 29.04 41.44 -14.55
C HIS A 564 28.70 41.45 -13.06
N GLN A 565 29.08 42.52 -12.35
CA GLN A 565 28.70 42.77 -10.96
C GLN A 565 27.47 43.70 -10.93
N PRO A 566 26.43 43.38 -10.15
CA PRO A 566 25.28 44.27 -9.96
C PRO A 566 25.59 45.40 -8.96
N THR A 567 24.86 46.50 -9.09
CA THR A 567 25.01 47.72 -8.30
C THR A 567 24.14 47.74 -7.04
N SER A 568 24.41 48.67 -6.12
CA SER A 568 23.76 48.70 -4.80
C SER A 568 22.26 49.03 -4.84
N SER A 569 21.78 49.80 -5.83
CA SER A 569 20.36 50.09 -6.01
C SER A 569 19.57 48.86 -6.48
N GLU A 570 20.15 48.08 -7.40
CA GLU A 570 19.59 46.80 -7.87
C GLU A 570 19.43 45.82 -6.72
N PHE A 571 20.32 45.85 -5.72
CA PHE A 571 20.21 44.97 -4.55
C PHE A 571 19.08 45.35 -3.58
N ALA A 572 18.79 46.65 -3.42
CA ALA A 572 17.64 47.11 -2.63
C ALA A 572 16.31 46.72 -3.31
N ASP A 573 16.24 46.90 -4.63
CA ASP A 573 15.08 46.51 -5.43
C ASP A 573 14.91 44.98 -5.52
N PHE A 574 16.02 44.23 -5.54
CA PHE A 574 16.04 42.78 -5.46
C PHE A 574 15.56 42.25 -4.11
N LYS A 575 15.93 42.89 -2.98
CA LYS A 575 15.42 42.51 -1.66
C LYS A 575 13.89 42.73 -1.56
N LYS A 576 13.41 43.89 -2.04
CA LYS A 576 11.97 44.17 -2.18
C LYS A 576 11.27 43.12 -3.04
N ARG A 577 11.86 42.76 -4.19
CA ARG A 577 11.35 41.67 -5.05
C ARG A 577 11.32 40.34 -4.32
N LEU A 578 12.35 39.99 -3.53
CA LEU A 578 12.44 38.73 -2.79
C LEU A 578 11.34 38.61 -1.71
N GLU A 579 11.05 39.72 -1.02
CA GLU A 579 9.96 39.84 -0.06
C GLU A 579 8.58 39.88 -0.74
N SER A 580 8.50 40.21 -2.03
CA SER A 580 7.29 40.17 -2.86
C SER A 580 7.15 38.92 -3.75
N ILE A 581 8.05 37.92 -3.68
CA ILE A 581 7.85 36.66 -4.42
C ILE A 581 6.77 35.84 -3.71
N ASP A 582 5.56 35.84 -4.27
CA ASP A 582 4.58 34.82 -3.92
C ASP A 582 5.12 33.44 -4.32
N LEU A 583 5.37 32.59 -3.32
CA LEU A 583 5.89 31.23 -3.48
C LEU A 583 4.97 30.30 -4.31
N ASN A 584 3.77 30.77 -4.67
CA ASN A 584 2.81 30.11 -5.56
C ASN A 584 3.04 30.37 -7.07
N GLU A 585 4.04 31.17 -7.47
CA GLU A 585 4.19 31.66 -8.85
C GLU A 585 4.21 30.54 -9.92
N LYS A 586 3.31 30.66 -10.91
CA LYS A 586 3.09 29.68 -11.99
C LYS A 586 4.05 29.93 -13.15
N VAL A 587 5.14 29.16 -13.20
CA VAL A 587 6.02 29.12 -14.37
C VAL A 587 5.33 28.39 -15.53
N ASN A 588 4.75 29.16 -16.46
CA ASN A 588 4.23 28.64 -17.72
C ASN A 588 5.37 28.43 -18.73
N LEU A 589 5.70 27.16 -19.02
CA LEU A 589 6.50 26.79 -20.19
C LEU A 589 5.54 26.38 -21.33
N ARG A 590 5.79 26.89 -22.55
CA ARG A 590 4.87 26.74 -23.69
C ARG A 590 5.02 25.40 -24.41
N SER A 591 3.87 24.75 -24.60
CA SER A 591 3.48 23.92 -25.76
C SER A 591 4.43 22.80 -26.25
N VAL A 592 4.29 21.62 -25.64
CA VAL A 592 3.88 20.39 -26.36
C VAL A 592 2.80 19.71 -25.50
N ASP A 593 1.83 19.01 -26.11
CA ASP A 593 0.58 18.56 -25.48
C ASP A 593 0.77 17.63 -24.25
N LEU A 594 0.62 18.18 -23.04
CA LEU A 594 0.72 17.49 -21.74
C LEU A 594 -0.26 18.08 -20.71
N ASN A 595 -1.48 18.40 -21.13
CA ASN A 595 -2.44 19.21 -20.35
C ASN A 595 -2.93 18.60 -19.01
N ALA A 596 -2.51 17.39 -18.65
CA ALA A 596 -2.71 16.81 -17.31
C ALA A 596 -1.48 16.89 -16.38
N GLN A 597 -0.26 16.95 -16.89
CA GLN A 597 0.98 16.92 -16.07
C GLN A 597 1.52 18.32 -15.73
N ASN A 598 1.05 19.37 -16.40
CA ASN A 598 1.63 20.71 -16.33
C ASN A 598 1.38 21.49 -15.02
N PHE A 599 0.50 21.03 -14.12
CA PHE A 599 0.09 21.81 -12.93
C PHE A 599 0.49 21.25 -11.55
N VAL A 600 1.31 20.20 -11.47
CA VAL A 600 1.82 19.69 -10.18
C VAL A 600 2.76 20.73 -9.52
N GLN A 601 2.21 21.53 -8.61
CA GLN A 601 2.94 22.48 -7.78
C GLN A 601 3.44 21.78 -6.50
N ILE A 602 4.71 21.37 -6.51
CA ILE A 602 5.42 20.95 -5.29
C ILE A 602 5.77 22.19 -4.46
N ARG A 603 5.34 22.23 -3.20
CA ARG A 603 5.65 23.28 -2.22
C ARG A 603 6.80 22.83 -1.33
N LEU A 604 7.87 23.63 -1.30
CA LEU A 604 8.97 23.51 -0.35
C LEU A 604 8.88 24.62 0.69
N THR A 605 9.15 24.28 1.95
CA THR A 605 9.38 25.23 3.04
C THR A 605 10.88 25.43 3.25
N LYS A 606 11.28 26.49 3.96
CA LYS A 606 12.68 26.71 4.37
C LYS A 606 13.25 25.50 5.12
N ASP A 607 12.44 24.88 5.96
CA ASP A 607 12.83 23.72 6.77
C ASP A 607 13.05 22.48 5.89
N ASN A 608 12.15 22.23 4.93
CA ASN A 608 12.33 21.15 3.95
C ASN A 608 13.65 21.33 3.17
N CYS A 609 13.95 22.54 2.70
CA CYS A 609 15.18 22.82 1.97
C CYS A 609 16.44 22.61 2.83
N THR A 610 16.37 22.98 4.11
CA THR A 610 17.44 22.77 5.10
C THR A 610 17.63 21.28 5.38
N PHE A 611 16.53 20.53 5.55
CA PHE A 611 16.52 19.08 5.67
C PHE A 611 17.18 18.40 4.47
N TYR A 612 16.72 18.68 3.23
CA TYR A 612 17.31 18.08 2.02
C TYR A 612 18.81 18.39 1.88
N ARG A 613 19.25 19.62 2.18
CA ARG A 613 20.68 19.99 2.18
C ARG A 613 21.48 19.16 3.19
N ASN A 614 20.94 18.95 4.39
CA ASN A 614 21.59 18.17 5.43
C ASN A 614 21.61 16.67 5.10
N GLU A 615 20.51 16.09 4.62
CA GLU A 615 20.45 14.67 4.29
C GLU A 615 21.29 14.31 3.05
N VAL A 616 21.34 15.16 2.03
CA VAL A 616 22.30 15.03 0.91
C VAL A 616 23.75 15.00 1.42
N LYS A 617 24.09 15.87 2.37
CA LYS A 617 25.41 15.88 3.02
C LYS A 617 25.64 14.58 3.82
N ASN A 618 24.64 14.09 4.56
CA ASN A 618 24.73 12.84 5.32
C ASN A 618 24.99 11.64 4.39
N VAL A 619 24.26 11.52 3.26
CA VAL A 619 24.49 10.45 2.26
C VAL A 619 25.92 10.53 1.70
N GLN A 620 26.41 11.71 1.32
CA GLN A 620 27.78 11.87 0.83
C GLN A 620 28.85 11.49 1.87
N ILE A 621 28.60 11.75 3.16
CA ILE A 621 29.54 11.36 4.23
C ILE A 621 29.43 9.85 4.50
N MET A 622 28.24 9.26 4.49
CA MET A 622 28.05 7.80 4.60
C MET A 622 28.80 7.05 3.49
N ILE A 623 28.65 7.44 2.22
CA ILE A 623 29.40 6.86 1.10
C ILE A 623 30.92 6.94 1.35
N LYS A 624 31.42 8.10 1.81
CA LYS A 624 32.86 8.27 2.11
C LYS A 624 33.35 7.44 3.30
N LEU A 625 32.55 7.31 4.35
CA LEU A 625 32.92 6.49 5.51
C LEU A 625 32.90 5.02 5.16
N ILE A 626 31.87 4.53 4.47
CA ILE A 626 31.70 3.10 4.20
C ILE A 626 32.84 2.57 3.32
N LYS A 627 33.37 3.38 2.38
CA LYS A 627 34.63 3.07 1.69
C LYS A 627 35.83 2.92 2.64
N LYS A 628 35.99 3.82 3.61
CA LYS A 628 37.05 3.74 4.63
C LYS A 628 36.82 2.58 5.61
N CYS A 629 35.58 2.17 5.82
CA CYS A 629 35.20 1.04 6.68
C CYS A 629 35.44 -0.30 5.98
N HIS A 630 35.05 -0.45 4.71
CA HIS A 630 35.31 -1.66 3.92
C HIS A 630 36.82 -1.95 3.79
N GLN A 631 37.66 -0.92 3.81
CA GLN A 631 39.12 -1.03 3.88
C GLN A 631 39.68 -1.38 5.28
N ARG A 632 38.85 -1.53 6.32
CA ARG A 632 39.29 -1.58 7.75
C ARG A 632 38.53 -2.55 8.66
N PHE A 633 37.40 -3.11 8.26
CA PHE A 633 36.57 -3.96 9.12
C PHE A 633 36.27 -5.31 8.47
N ASP A 634 36.11 -6.33 9.32
CA ASP A 634 35.70 -7.67 8.92
C ASP A 634 34.33 -7.70 8.22
N SER A 635 34.04 -8.85 7.60
CA SER A 635 32.91 -9.14 6.70
C SER A 635 31.49 -8.81 7.19
N GLN A 636 31.33 -8.40 8.45
CA GLN A 636 30.07 -7.96 9.04
C GLN A 636 29.48 -6.69 8.37
N PHE A 637 30.28 -5.95 7.59
CA PHE A 637 29.82 -4.76 6.85
C PHE A 637 29.71 -4.96 5.33
N ASP A 638 29.98 -6.15 4.79
CA ASP A 638 30.03 -6.39 3.34
C ASP A 638 28.66 -6.25 2.66
N GLU A 639 27.56 -6.50 3.36
CA GLU A 639 26.22 -6.24 2.85
C GLU A 639 25.90 -4.74 2.80
N TRP A 640 26.43 -3.95 3.75
CA TRP A 640 26.28 -2.50 3.77
C TRP A 640 27.21 -1.81 2.76
N ALA A 641 28.42 -2.33 2.57
CA ALA A 641 29.31 -1.94 1.48
C ALA A 641 28.64 -2.20 0.12
N ARG A 642 28.14 -3.42 -0.14
CA ARG A 642 27.41 -3.75 -1.38
C ARG A 642 26.18 -2.88 -1.61
N MET A 643 25.34 -2.68 -0.59
CA MET A 643 24.17 -1.79 -0.69
C MET A 643 24.58 -0.36 -1.09
N MET A 644 25.68 0.15 -0.55
CA MET A 644 26.14 1.51 -0.80
C MET A 644 26.95 1.66 -2.09
N ASP A 645 27.65 0.62 -2.54
CA ASP A 645 28.26 0.56 -3.87
C ASP A 645 27.19 0.42 -4.96
N GLU A 646 26.11 -0.33 -4.72
CA GLU A 646 24.91 -0.33 -5.56
C GLU A 646 24.26 1.06 -5.62
N MET A 647 24.10 1.72 -4.46
CA MET A 647 23.59 3.10 -4.44
C MET A 647 24.54 4.03 -5.19
N GLN A 648 25.86 3.87 -5.08
CA GLN A 648 26.84 4.69 -5.80
C GLN A 648 26.85 4.41 -7.31
N HIS A 649 26.69 3.18 -7.77
CA HIS A 649 26.53 2.88 -9.19
C HIS A 649 25.26 3.52 -9.79
N LYS A 650 24.29 3.91 -8.95
CA LYS A 650 23.08 4.64 -9.31
C LYS A 650 23.24 6.20 -9.18
N ILE A 651 24.43 6.72 -8.79
CA ILE A 651 24.73 8.16 -8.52
C ILE A 651 25.89 8.73 -9.35
#